data_AF-A0A4W5RXW1-F1
#
_entry.id   AF-A0A4W5RXW1-F1
#
_cell.length_a   1.000
_cell.length_b   1.000
_cell.length_c   1.000
_cell.angle_alpha   90.00
_cell.angle_beta   90.00
_cell.angle_gamma   90.00
#
_symmetry.space_group_name_H-M   'P 1'
#
loop_
_entity.id
_entity.type
_entity.pdbx_description
1 polymer ?
#
loop_
_entity_poly.entity_id
_entity_poly.type
_entity_poly.pdbx_seq_one_letter_code
_entity_poly.pdbx_strand_id
1 'polypeptide(L)'
;MTSVVSQYVTKIICGNQGCLDFEQLYQILGQKFTCADEVLLGILRDSGKYAISEGKEKASGCVMSQDSVIVAKTSLRVCQTFPKECLQCDNLHLCSHFVCGNCKYGNKCKKAHGLDSPHNAAIISEMGHHDLGEAELFQLLLQNDPYLMPEICSHYNKGVGEHGICKFKSSCTKLHLCLHFLQGDCRFGASCKRAHTFDAPAMKILNGRGFSQENIKILHYIYKNKFIITDQENPAAVAPPLAPAMKPVEKQPSSSSTSESDRNEICLFSIRSRCSFKDTCVRVHYHLPYKWQILDGLAWRDLDNVEEIEKAYCNPRNDTSGGSKPVNFLTMTCGSPPVRRLSTVSSVTKPPYFILTTEWLWYWRDNCGQWIEYGHEGGEGNVASVISQTLENAYQTDSDSEIPFESGDQKYILNLKEMHQQNIRFSTKRAICRRPRFLSKEDVNAKLKSESKENSSSSSVPPHWDKGVLSDATDYKLVPLSSQIEEYQKLEKLFKHTMASSTIHSIKRIQNPSLWRVFQWQKEQMMKKNGGKPVDERNLFHGTDQSIIDVICEQNFDWRTCGVNGTLYGQGSYFARDASYSNKYIRSQSSSNKIMFVVLVLVGEFTKGCHAYRRPPQKSTSKVLYDSCVDSENNPSIFVVFEKQQIYPEYLIEYS
;
A
#
# COMPACT_ATOMS: atom_id res chain seq x y z
N MET A 1 28.85 -11.95 -34.68
CA MET A 1 27.46 -11.95 -35.18
C MET A 1 26.50 -11.38 -34.13
N THR A 2 26.46 -11.92 -32.90
CA THR A 2 25.55 -11.50 -31.83
C THR A 2 25.65 -10.02 -31.43
N SER A 3 26.86 -9.44 -31.37
CA SER A 3 27.04 -8.00 -31.06
C SER A 3 26.42 -7.09 -32.14
N VAL A 4 26.67 -7.40 -33.42
CA VAL A 4 26.14 -6.63 -34.56
C VAL A 4 24.63 -6.71 -34.62
N VAL A 5 24.05 -7.90 -34.37
CA VAL A 5 22.60 -8.07 -34.30
C VAL A 5 22.02 -7.31 -33.11
N SER A 6 22.68 -7.32 -31.94
CA SER A 6 22.25 -6.56 -30.75
C SER A 6 22.25 -5.05 -30.99
N GLN A 7 23.30 -4.51 -31.59
CA GLN A 7 23.38 -3.09 -31.98
C GLN A 7 22.27 -2.71 -32.96
N TYR A 8 22.04 -3.57 -33.95
CA TYR A 8 20.97 -3.35 -34.94
C TYR A 8 19.57 -3.43 -34.32
N VAL A 9 19.33 -4.36 -33.39
CA VAL A 9 18.08 -4.47 -32.61
C VAL A 9 17.86 -3.17 -31.82
N THR A 10 18.85 -2.70 -31.06
CA THR A 10 18.76 -1.45 -30.31
C THR A 10 18.42 -0.28 -31.23
N LYS A 11 19.10 -0.19 -32.38
CA LYS A 11 18.87 0.86 -33.38
C LYS A 11 17.45 0.84 -33.95
N ILE A 12 16.94 -0.32 -34.35
CA ILE A 12 15.57 -0.47 -34.85
C ILE A 12 14.57 -0.03 -33.78
N ILE A 13 14.70 -0.53 -32.56
CA ILE A 13 13.75 -0.23 -31.49
C ILE A 13 13.76 1.29 -31.19
N CYS A 14 14.94 1.90 -31.09
CA CYS A 14 15.06 3.34 -30.88
C CYS A 14 14.49 4.15 -32.05
N GLY A 15 14.69 3.71 -33.30
CA GLY A 15 14.11 4.32 -34.49
C GLY A 15 12.58 4.19 -34.58
N ASN A 16 11.98 3.25 -33.85
CA ASN A 16 10.55 3.03 -33.77
C ASN A 16 10.00 3.51 -32.42
N GLN A 17 10.19 4.79 -32.10
CA GLN A 17 9.66 5.42 -30.87
C GLN A 17 10.14 4.73 -29.57
N GLY A 18 11.26 4.01 -29.63
CA GLY A 18 11.87 3.35 -28.49
C GLY A 18 11.21 2.04 -28.05
N CYS A 19 10.23 1.53 -28.80
CA CYS A 19 9.58 0.26 -28.54
C CYS A 19 9.05 -0.43 -29.81
N LEU A 20 9.01 -1.76 -29.84
CA LEU A 20 8.33 -2.56 -30.86
C LEU A 20 7.67 -3.78 -30.22
N ASP A 21 6.60 -4.30 -30.83
CA ASP A 21 6.16 -5.65 -30.49
C ASP A 21 7.12 -6.69 -31.10
N PHE A 22 7.07 -7.92 -30.56
CA PHE A 22 7.99 -8.97 -30.94
C PHE A 22 7.81 -9.40 -32.39
N GLU A 23 6.58 -9.44 -32.88
CA GLU A 23 6.29 -9.80 -34.27
C GLU A 23 6.93 -8.81 -35.23
N GLN A 24 6.74 -7.51 -35.04
CA GLN A 24 7.33 -6.46 -35.87
C GLN A 24 8.85 -6.51 -35.81
N LEU A 25 9.43 -6.66 -34.62
CA LEU A 25 10.88 -6.79 -34.46
C LEU A 25 11.40 -8.00 -35.22
N TYR A 26 10.73 -9.14 -35.11
CA TYR A 26 11.11 -10.38 -35.79
C TYR A 26 11.05 -10.23 -37.31
N GLN A 27 9.97 -9.66 -37.85
CA GLN A 27 9.79 -9.43 -39.28
C GLN A 27 10.87 -8.49 -39.84
N ILE A 28 11.15 -7.37 -39.15
CA ILE A 28 12.18 -6.41 -39.58
C ILE A 28 13.58 -7.04 -39.53
N LEU A 29 13.87 -7.84 -38.50
CA LEU A 29 15.14 -8.53 -38.39
C LEU A 29 15.32 -9.62 -39.46
N GLY A 30 14.27 -10.39 -39.75
CA GLY A 30 14.29 -11.46 -40.75
C GLY A 30 14.58 -10.98 -42.18
N GLN A 31 14.30 -9.71 -42.49
CA GLN A 31 14.64 -9.10 -43.79
C GLN A 31 16.15 -8.90 -43.98
N LYS A 32 16.92 -8.78 -42.89
CA LYS A 32 18.34 -8.43 -42.93
C LYS A 32 19.26 -9.50 -42.38
N PHE A 33 18.76 -10.35 -41.48
CA PHE A 33 19.52 -11.39 -40.82
C PHE A 33 18.74 -12.71 -40.81
N THR A 34 19.43 -13.80 -41.13
CA THR A 34 18.99 -15.15 -40.76
C THR A 34 19.42 -15.41 -39.32
N CYS A 35 18.57 -15.07 -38.37
CA CYS A 35 18.83 -15.23 -36.94
C CYS A 35 17.96 -16.37 -36.39
N ALA A 36 18.56 -17.35 -35.70
CA ALA A 36 17.79 -18.35 -34.97
C ALA A 36 17.07 -17.70 -33.78
N ASP A 37 15.86 -18.14 -33.48
CA ASP A 37 15.02 -17.60 -32.40
C ASP A 37 15.76 -17.54 -31.05
N GLU A 38 16.57 -18.57 -30.74
CA GLU A 38 17.38 -18.63 -29.51
C GLU A 38 18.39 -17.49 -29.39
N VAL A 39 18.98 -17.04 -30.52
CA VAL A 39 19.96 -15.97 -30.54
C VAL A 39 19.29 -14.61 -30.32
N LEU A 40 18.13 -14.38 -30.95
CA LEU A 40 17.35 -13.16 -30.73
C LEU A 40 16.85 -13.09 -29.29
N LEU A 41 16.30 -14.19 -28.75
CA LEU A 41 15.87 -14.26 -27.35
C LEU A 41 17.05 -14.07 -26.39
N GLY A 42 18.22 -14.61 -26.70
CA GLY A 42 19.45 -14.38 -25.93
C GLY A 42 19.85 -12.90 -25.89
N ILE A 43 19.69 -12.18 -27.00
CA ILE A 43 19.93 -10.72 -27.06
C ILE A 43 18.90 -9.96 -26.23
N LEU A 44 17.61 -10.31 -26.33
CA LEU A 44 16.52 -9.63 -25.63
C LEU A 44 16.52 -9.86 -24.11
N ARG A 45 17.22 -10.90 -23.61
CA ARG A 45 17.40 -11.16 -22.18
C ARG A 45 18.37 -10.21 -21.47
N ASP A 46 19.07 -9.35 -22.21
CA ASP A 46 19.93 -8.32 -21.62
C ASP A 46 19.08 -7.22 -20.95
N SER A 47 18.84 -7.38 -19.64
CA SER A 47 18.06 -6.46 -18.80
C SER A 47 18.70 -5.09 -18.60
N GLY A 48 19.96 -4.91 -19.03
CA GLY A 48 20.62 -3.61 -19.12
C GLY A 48 20.18 -2.82 -20.37
N LYS A 49 19.80 -3.52 -21.44
CA LYS A 49 19.49 -2.93 -22.76
C LYS A 49 18.03 -2.99 -23.16
N TYR A 50 17.25 -3.92 -22.62
CA TYR A 50 15.86 -4.10 -23.00
C TYR A 50 14.96 -4.30 -21.78
N ALA A 51 13.76 -3.74 -21.86
CA ALA A 51 12.65 -4.06 -20.97
C ALA A 51 11.49 -4.66 -21.78
N ILE A 52 10.79 -5.65 -21.22
CA ILE A 52 9.78 -6.45 -21.92
C ILE A 52 8.45 -6.41 -21.16
N SER A 53 7.41 -5.89 -21.79
CA SER A 53 6.03 -6.05 -21.31
C SER A 53 5.43 -7.27 -21.99
N GLU A 54 5.08 -8.30 -21.21
CA GLU A 54 4.47 -9.52 -21.75
C GLU A 54 3.11 -9.24 -22.40
N GLY A 55 2.93 -9.82 -23.58
CA GLY A 55 1.69 -9.80 -24.34
C GLY A 55 0.63 -10.77 -23.81
N LYS A 56 -0.60 -10.63 -24.28
CA LYS A 56 -1.78 -11.41 -23.85
C LYS A 56 -2.07 -12.61 -24.75
N GLU A 57 -1.46 -12.68 -25.93
CA GLU A 57 -1.68 -13.79 -26.86
C GLU A 57 -0.96 -15.06 -26.40
N LYS A 58 -1.57 -16.23 -26.64
CA LYS A 58 -0.94 -17.51 -26.28
C LYS A 58 0.13 -17.83 -27.33
N ALA A 59 1.37 -17.97 -26.88
CA ALA A 59 2.50 -18.27 -27.74
C ALA A 59 2.27 -19.60 -28.49
N SER A 60 1.96 -19.53 -29.78
CA SER A 60 1.77 -20.71 -30.63
C SER A 60 3.14 -21.20 -31.09
N GLY A 61 3.84 -21.94 -30.23
CA GLY A 61 5.14 -22.55 -30.53
C GLY A 61 6.36 -21.63 -30.43
N CYS A 62 6.20 -20.34 -30.09
CA CYS A 62 7.31 -19.43 -29.80
C CYS A 62 7.50 -19.26 -28.28
N VAL A 63 8.71 -18.92 -27.82
CA VAL A 63 9.02 -18.77 -26.38
C VAL A 63 8.44 -17.48 -25.77
N MET A 64 8.10 -16.50 -26.61
CA MET A 64 7.53 -15.21 -26.21
C MET A 64 6.27 -14.91 -27.02
N SER A 65 5.31 -14.20 -26.42
CA SER A 65 4.12 -13.77 -27.15
C SER A 65 4.46 -12.79 -28.28
N GLN A 66 3.76 -12.89 -29.40
CA GLN A 66 3.94 -12.02 -30.57
C GLN A 66 3.61 -10.55 -30.24
N ASP A 67 2.64 -10.33 -29.37
CA ASP A 67 2.22 -9.00 -28.89
C ASP A 67 3.04 -8.49 -27.68
N SER A 68 4.10 -9.20 -27.26
CA SER A 68 5.01 -8.70 -26.23
C SER A 68 5.75 -7.46 -26.72
N VAL A 69 5.75 -6.39 -25.93
CA VAL A 69 6.38 -5.12 -26.28
C VAL A 69 7.80 -5.06 -25.71
N ILE A 70 8.79 -4.91 -26.59
CA ILE A 70 10.19 -4.72 -26.27
C ILE A 70 10.50 -3.22 -26.29
N VAL A 71 11.08 -2.72 -25.21
CA VAL A 71 11.44 -1.31 -24.99
C VAL A 71 12.94 -1.19 -24.81
N ALA A 72 13.59 -0.24 -25.49
CA ALA A 72 15.03 -0.01 -25.35
C ALA A 72 15.36 0.72 -24.02
N LYS A 73 16.42 0.27 -23.36
CA LYS A 73 16.84 0.71 -22.03
C LYS A 73 18.31 1.12 -22.03
N THR A 74 18.67 2.08 -21.18
CA THR A 74 20.07 2.48 -20.96
C THR A 74 20.25 3.13 -19.59
N SER A 75 21.47 3.07 -19.05
CA SER A 75 21.88 3.83 -17.86
C SER A 75 22.41 5.23 -18.18
N LEU A 76 22.55 5.60 -19.46
CA LEU A 76 22.98 6.94 -19.88
C LEU A 76 22.06 8.04 -19.31
N ARG A 77 22.65 9.11 -18.78
CA ARG A 77 21.92 10.29 -18.29
C ARG A 77 22.58 11.58 -18.80
N VAL A 78 21.82 12.66 -18.84
CA VAL A 78 22.31 14.00 -19.18
C VAL A 78 22.79 14.71 -17.91
N CYS A 79 23.99 15.27 -17.96
CA CYS A 79 24.56 16.01 -16.86
C CYS A 79 23.74 17.28 -16.56
N GLN A 80 23.35 17.45 -15.29
CA GLN A 80 22.57 18.61 -14.85
C GLN A 80 23.46 19.84 -14.63
N THR A 81 24.73 19.62 -14.31
CA THR A 81 25.76 20.65 -14.04
C THR A 81 26.41 21.18 -15.33
N PHE A 82 27.07 22.33 -15.27
CA PHE A 82 27.78 22.87 -16.43
C PHE A 82 29.09 22.10 -16.70
N PRO A 83 29.42 21.76 -17.97
CA PRO A 83 30.60 20.95 -18.29
C PRO A 83 31.93 21.50 -17.77
N LYS A 84 32.05 22.84 -17.62
CA LYS A 84 33.26 23.49 -17.12
C LYS A 84 33.51 23.30 -15.61
N GLU A 85 32.52 22.79 -14.89
CA GLU A 85 32.57 22.58 -13.44
C GLU A 85 32.72 21.08 -13.07
N CYS A 86 32.80 20.20 -14.07
CA CYS A 86 32.88 18.75 -13.90
C CYS A 86 34.23 18.22 -14.37
N LEU A 87 35.10 17.82 -13.43
CA LEU A 87 36.44 17.27 -13.74
C LEU A 87 36.39 15.78 -14.12
N GLN A 88 35.43 15.02 -13.60
CA GLN A 88 35.18 13.60 -13.89
C GLN A 88 33.67 13.36 -13.83
N CYS A 89 33.02 13.15 -14.99
CA CYS A 89 31.56 13.02 -15.05
C CYS A 89 31.16 11.86 -15.94
N ASP A 90 30.40 10.92 -15.39
CA ASP A 90 29.94 9.75 -16.14
C ASP A 90 28.64 10.00 -16.92
N ASN A 91 28.21 11.27 -17.01
CA ASN A 91 27.00 11.69 -17.71
C ASN A 91 27.31 12.44 -19.00
N LEU A 92 26.36 12.41 -19.94
CA LEU A 92 26.46 13.13 -21.19
C LEU A 92 26.37 14.64 -20.99
N HIS A 93 27.37 15.35 -21.48
CA HIS A 93 27.38 16.80 -21.52
C HIS A 93 26.57 17.28 -22.72
N LEU A 94 25.24 17.34 -22.56
CA LEU A 94 24.31 17.77 -23.60
C LEU A 94 23.33 18.83 -23.08
N CYS A 95 22.84 19.67 -23.98
CA CYS A 95 21.73 20.56 -23.69
C CYS A 95 20.42 19.77 -23.60
N SER A 96 19.72 19.82 -22.46
CA SER A 96 18.43 19.13 -22.29
C SER A 96 17.39 19.60 -23.30
N HIS A 97 17.31 20.91 -23.59
CA HIS A 97 16.39 21.45 -24.60
C HIS A 97 16.73 20.98 -26.03
N PHE A 98 18.00 20.68 -26.31
CA PHE A 98 18.43 20.11 -27.58
C PHE A 98 17.98 18.65 -27.70
N VAL A 99 18.17 17.86 -26.64
CA VAL A 99 17.66 16.47 -26.58
C VAL A 99 16.13 16.43 -26.71
N CYS A 100 15.42 17.39 -26.11
CA CYS A 100 13.98 17.54 -26.27
C CYS A 100 13.54 18.05 -27.66
N GLY A 101 14.48 18.40 -28.54
CA GLY A 101 14.24 18.77 -29.95
C GLY A 101 14.03 20.26 -30.22
N ASN A 102 14.05 21.13 -29.20
CA ASN A 102 13.88 22.56 -29.40
C ASN A 102 14.68 23.40 -28.38
N CYS A 103 15.93 23.73 -28.75
CA CYS A 103 16.76 24.68 -28.02
C CYS A 103 16.74 26.07 -28.69
N LYS A 104 16.18 27.06 -27.97
CA LYS A 104 16.04 28.44 -28.46
C LYS A 104 17.37 29.15 -28.74
N TYR A 105 18.48 28.65 -28.21
CA TYR A 105 19.80 29.26 -28.35
C TYR A 105 20.61 28.71 -29.53
N GLY A 106 20.20 27.57 -30.12
CA GLY A 106 20.92 26.92 -31.24
C GLY A 106 22.43 26.84 -30.99
N ASN A 107 23.22 27.25 -31.99
CA ASN A 107 24.69 27.25 -31.92
C ASN A 107 25.29 28.20 -30.86
N LYS A 108 24.49 29.11 -30.28
CA LYS A 108 24.92 30.00 -29.19
C LYS A 108 24.64 29.42 -27.80
N CYS A 109 24.15 28.18 -27.72
CA CYS A 109 23.88 27.50 -26.46
C CYS A 109 25.18 27.27 -25.68
N LYS A 110 25.16 27.51 -24.36
CA LYS A 110 26.30 27.26 -23.48
C LYS A 110 26.50 25.78 -23.16
N LYS A 111 25.49 24.94 -23.38
CA LYS A 111 25.55 23.48 -23.26
C LYS A 111 25.73 22.86 -24.65
N ALA A 112 26.47 21.76 -24.75
CA ALA A 112 26.83 21.19 -26.05
C ALA A 112 25.61 20.61 -26.80
N HIS A 113 25.64 20.73 -28.12
CA HIS A 113 24.65 20.20 -29.06
C HIS A 113 25.29 19.13 -29.99
N GLY A 114 26.35 18.46 -29.52
CA GLY A 114 27.08 17.48 -30.31
C GLY A 114 27.35 16.22 -29.48
N LEU A 115 27.22 15.07 -30.13
CA LEU A 115 27.56 13.75 -29.57
C LEU A 115 29.03 13.38 -29.78
N ASP A 116 29.70 14.08 -30.69
CA ASP A 116 31.05 13.82 -31.20
C ASP A 116 32.18 14.30 -30.28
N SER A 117 31.87 15.05 -29.22
CA SER A 117 32.88 15.42 -28.23
C SER A 117 33.57 14.15 -27.69
N PRO A 118 34.90 14.15 -27.49
CA PRO A 118 35.62 12.96 -27.00
C PRO A 118 35.02 12.36 -25.73
N HIS A 119 34.50 13.22 -24.84
CA HIS A 119 33.80 12.83 -23.62
C HIS A 119 32.50 12.05 -23.90
N ASN A 120 31.57 12.65 -24.64
CA ASN A 120 30.29 11.99 -24.95
C ASN A 120 30.52 10.74 -25.80
N ALA A 121 31.44 10.78 -26.77
CA ALA A 121 31.77 9.64 -27.63
C ALA A 121 32.31 8.45 -26.82
N ALA A 122 33.18 8.70 -25.83
CA ALA A 122 33.68 7.66 -24.93
C ALA A 122 32.55 7.00 -24.13
N ILE A 123 31.69 7.80 -23.50
CA ILE A 123 30.55 7.31 -22.69
C ILE A 123 29.54 6.53 -23.55
N ILE A 124 29.20 7.05 -24.74
CA ILE A 124 28.28 6.38 -25.68
C ILE A 124 28.87 5.05 -26.16
N SER A 125 30.18 5.01 -26.42
CA SER A 125 30.87 3.79 -26.84
C SER A 125 30.95 2.75 -25.73
N GLU A 126 31.26 3.17 -24.49
CA GLU A 126 31.30 2.30 -23.30
C GLU A 126 29.95 1.62 -23.07
N MET A 127 28.86 2.36 -23.26
CA MET A 127 27.50 1.83 -23.13
C MET A 127 27.01 1.06 -24.37
N GLY A 128 27.83 0.90 -25.41
CA GLY A 128 27.52 0.12 -26.60
C GLY A 128 26.50 0.76 -27.54
N HIS A 129 26.41 2.09 -27.55
CA HIS A 129 25.44 2.87 -28.34
C HIS A 129 26.07 3.70 -29.47
N HIS A 130 27.32 3.43 -29.84
CA HIS A 130 28.08 4.20 -30.84
C HIS A 130 27.47 4.20 -32.26
N ASP A 131 26.61 3.22 -32.59
CA ASP A 131 25.94 3.12 -33.90
C ASP A 131 24.60 3.88 -33.97
N LEU A 132 24.14 4.46 -32.85
CA LEU A 132 22.93 5.25 -32.77
C LEU A 132 23.22 6.69 -33.24
N GLY A 133 22.40 7.20 -34.16
CA GLY A 133 22.37 8.61 -34.49
C GLY A 133 21.64 9.43 -33.42
N GLU A 134 21.61 10.74 -33.60
CA GLU A 134 21.00 11.68 -32.65
C GLU A 134 19.53 11.35 -32.37
N ALA A 135 18.75 11.06 -33.42
CA ALA A 135 17.33 10.76 -33.27
C ALA A 135 17.09 9.51 -32.40
N GLU A 136 17.83 8.42 -32.65
CA GLU A 136 17.71 7.18 -31.90
C GLU A 136 18.21 7.36 -30.46
N LEU A 137 19.33 8.05 -30.27
CA LEU A 137 19.90 8.28 -28.93
C LEU A 137 19.02 9.21 -28.10
N PHE A 138 18.43 10.25 -28.69
CA PHE A 138 17.53 11.16 -27.97
C PHE A 138 16.24 10.48 -27.57
N GLN A 139 15.66 9.64 -28.45
CA GLN A 139 14.53 8.78 -28.07
C GLN A 139 14.89 7.89 -26.88
N LEU A 140 16.06 7.25 -26.92
CA LEU A 140 16.55 6.39 -25.84
C LEU A 140 16.73 7.17 -24.52
N LEU A 141 17.31 8.37 -24.57
CA LEU A 141 17.50 9.24 -23.41
C LEU A 141 16.16 9.73 -22.83
N LEU A 142 15.22 10.17 -23.66
CA LEU A 142 13.94 10.72 -23.21
C LEU A 142 13.12 9.69 -22.41
N GLN A 143 13.17 8.41 -22.75
CA GLN A 143 12.44 7.36 -22.01
C GLN A 143 13.19 6.79 -20.79
N ASN A 144 14.52 7.00 -20.69
CA ASN A 144 15.35 6.46 -19.61
C ASN A 144 15.80 7.50 -18.57
N ASP A 145 15.93 8.78 -18.93
CA ASP A 145 16.41 9.84 -18.03
C ASP A 145 15.23 10.60 -17.37
N PRO A 146 14.99 10.46 -16.06
CA PRO A 146 13.91 11.15 -15.37
C PRO A 146 14.05 12.68 -15.39
N TYR A 147 15.27 13.22 -15.53
CA TYR A 147 15.53 14.66 -15.55
C TYR A 147 14.92 15.36 -16.77
N LEU A 148 14.93 14.69 -17.94
CA LEU A 148 14.45 15.26 -19.19
C LEU A 148 12.92 15.36 -19.24
N MET A 149 12.23 14.38 -18.66
CA MET A 149 10.77 14.28 -18.74
C MET A 149 10.06 15.11 -17.67
N PRO A 150 8.99 15.86 -18.00
CA PRO A 150 8.12 16.46 -17.00
C PRO A 150 7.50 15.42 -16.08
N GLU A 151 7.21 15.80 -14.83
CA GLU A 151 6.47 14.93 -13.93
C GLU A 151 4.96 14.98 -14.21
N ILE A 152 4.28 13.85 -14.01
CA ILE A 152 2.82 13.77 -14.02
C ILE A 152 2.29 14.11 -12.63
N CYS A 153 1.27 14.96 -12.54
CA CYS A 153 0.67 15.34 -11.28
C CYS A 153 -0.15 14.17 -10.70
N SER A 154 0.34 13.57 -9.61
CA SER A 154 -0.37 12.49 -8.91
C SER A 154 -1.68 12.97 -8.26
N HIS A 155 -1.74 14.23 -7.82
CA HIS A 155 -2.94 14.86 -7.27
C HIS A 155 -4.02 15.10 -8.33
N TYR A 156 -3.62 15.41 -9.57
CA TYR A 156 -4.55 15.51 -10.69
C TYR A 156 -5.24 14.17 -10.94
N ASN A 157 -4.51 13.06 -10.81
CA ASN A 157 -5.05 11.72 -11.02
C ASN A 157 -5.88 11.16 -9.85
N LYS A 158 -6.12 11.94 -8.77
CA LYS A 158 -6.86 11.50 -7.58
C LYS A 158 -8.09 12.39 -7.31
N GLY A 159 -9.14 11.80 -6.74
CA GLY A 159 -10.39 12.48 -6.34
C GLY A 159 -11.34 12.85 -7.49
N VAL A 160 -12.40 13.57 -7.14
CA VAL A 160 -13.49 13.99 -8.04
C VAL A 160 -13.37 15.48 -8.39
N GLY A 161 -13.49 15.83 -9.68
CA GLY A 161 -13.36 17.20 -10.20
C GLY A 161 -12.40 17.31 -11.39
N GLU A 162 -12.53 18.39 -12.18
CA GLU A 162 -11.77 18.65 -13.42
C GLU A 162 -10.24 18.55 -13.23
N HIS A 163 -9.74 19.09 -12.11
CA HIS A 163 -8.32 19.00 -11.74
C HIS A 163 -8.02 17.97 -10.65
N GLY A 164 -8.99 17.10 -10.32
CA GLY A 164 -8.86 16.15 -9.22
C GLY A 164 -8.69 16.86 -7.89
N ILE A 165 -7.78 16.37 -7.05
CA ILE A 165 -7.41 17.03 -5.78
C ILE A 165 -6.23 18.01 -5.95
N CYS A 166 -5.78 18.29 -7.18
CA CYS A 166 -4.70 19.23 -7.41
C CYS A 166 -5.15 20.67 -7.13
N LYS A 167 -4.63 21.25 -6.04
CA LYS A 167 -4.95 22.62 -5.60
C LYS A 167 -4.36 23.71 -6.50
N PHE A 168 -3.35 23.38 -7.31
CA PHE A 168 -2.71 24.34 -8.22
C PHE A 168 -3.44 24.49 -9.55
N LYS A 169 -4.38 23.58 -9.90
CA LYS A 169 -5.19 23.70 -11.12
C LYS A 169 -4.34 24.02 -12.36
N SER A 170 -4.64 25.09 -13.09
CA SER A 170 -3.89 25.55 -14.27
C SER A 170 -2.51 26.17 -13.98
N SER A 171 -2.16 26.44 -12.72
CA SER A 171 -0.82 26.92 -12.32
C SER A 171 0.11 25.79 -11.84
N CYS A 172 -0.33 24.52 -11.91
CA CYS A 172 0.52 23.39 -11.58
C CYS A 172 1.73 23.32 -12.52
N THR A 173 2.92 23.06 -11.98
CA THR A 173 4.16 22.88 -12.75
C THR A 173 4.35 21.46 -13.27
N LYS A 174 3.46 20.54 -12.89
CA LYS A 174 3.42 19.13 -13.33
C LYS A 174 2.30 18.93 -14.34
N LEU A 175 2.46 17.98 -15.25
CA LEU A 175 1.46 17.70 -16.28
C LEU A 175 0.18 17.11 -15.68
N HIS A 176 -0.95 17.66 -16.09
CA HIS A 176 -2.29 17.20 -15.74
C HIS A 176 -2.81 16.23 -16.81
N LEU A 177 -2.22 15.04 -16.86
CA LEU A 177 -2.60 13.97 -17.79
C LEU A 177 -3.02 12.71 -17.04
N CYS A 178 -3.90 11.93 -17.65
CA CYS A 178 -4.32 10.65 -17.14
C CYS A 178 -3.13 9.67 -17.05
N LEU A 179 -2.82 9.20 -15.85
CA LEU A 179 -1.71 8.26 -15.63
C LEU A 179 -1.97 6.93 -16.37
N HIS A 180 -3.19 6.41 -16.31
CA HIS A 180 -3.59 5.18 -17.00
C HIS A 180 -3.53 5.31 -18.54
N PHE A 181 -3.72 6.51 -19.08
CA PHE A 181 -3.56 6.73 -20.52
C PHE A 181 -2.10 6.61 -20.92
N LEU A 182 -1.22 7.24 -20.13
CA LEU A 182 0.22 7.17 -20.35
C LEU A 182 0.79 5.76 -20.10
N GLN A 183 0.14 4.94 -19.27
CA GLN A 183 0.46 3.52 -19.07
C GLN A 183 -0.16 2.61 -20.13
N GLY A 184 -1.11 3.10 -20.92
CA GLY A 184 -1.81 2.32 -21.95
C GLY A 184 -2.94 1.41 -21.44
N ASP A 185 -3.37 1.56 -20.18
CA ASP A 185 -4.40 0.74 -19.53
C ASP A 185 -5.69 1.51 -19.18
N CYS A 186 -5.84 2.75 -19.65
CA CYS A 186 -7.05 3.56 -19.40
C CYS A 186 -8.30 2.94 -20.03
N ARG A 187 -9.17 2.40 -19.17
CA ARG A 187 -10.43 1.75 -19.56
C ARG A 187 -11.54 2.72 -19.97
N PHE A 188 -11.34 4.02 -19.76
CA PHE A 188 -12.37 5.04 -20.00
C PHE A 188 -12.25 5.71 -21.37
N GLY A 189 -11.14 5.54 -22.09
CA GLY A 189 -10.94 6.11 -23.43
C GLY A 189 -11.26 7.62 -23.48
N ALA A 190 -12.03 8.04 -24.49
CA ALA A 190 -12.49 9.42 -24.63
C ALA A 190 -13.42 9.89 -23.48
N SER A 191 -14.06 8.97 -22.77
CA SER A 191 -14.95 9.24 -21.63
C SER A 191 -14.18 9.40 -20.30
N CYS A 192 -12.86 9.37 -20.34
CA CYS A 192 -12.02 9.57 -19.17
C CYS A 192 -12.19 11.00 -18.62
N LYS A 193 -12.38 11.11 -17.30
CA LYS A 193 -12.42 12.41 -16.61
C LYS A 193 -11.05 13.09 -16.51
N ARG A 194 -9.99 12.44 -17.00
CA ARG A 194 -8.60 12.91 -17.01
C ARG A 194 -8.15 13.12 -18.46
N ALA A 195 -7.33 14.13 -18.69
CA ALA A 195 -6.92 14.54 -20.02
C ALA A 195 -6.03 13.47 -20.68
N HIS A 196 -6.37 13.12 -21.91
CA HIS A 196 -5.57 12.29 -22.81
C HIS A 196 -4.90 13.12 -23.90
N THR A 197 -5.10 14.45 -23.87
CA THR A 197 -4.51 15.42 -24.78
C THR A 197 -3.77 16.48 -23.99
N PHE A 198 -2.78 17.09 -24.62
CA PHE A 198 -2.02 18.18 -24.03
C PHE A 198 -2.81 19.48 -24.16
N ASP A 199 -3.41 19.92 -23.07
CA ASP A 199 -4.10 21.21 -22.98
C ASP A 199 -3.12 22.39 -23.03
N ALA A 200 -3.63 23.62 -23.11
CA ALA A 200 -2.79 24.82 -23.20
C ALA A 200 -1.77 24.96 -22.02
N PRO A 201 -2.15 24.68 -20.75
CA PRO A 201 -1.19 24.58 -19.65
C PRO A 201 -0.09 23.53 -19.86
N ALA A 202 -0.45 22.32 -20.30
CA ALA A 202 0.53 21.27 -20.61
C ALA A 202 1.48 21.70 -21.72
N MET A 203 0.96 22.31 -22.80
CA MET A 203 1.78 22.85 -23.90
C MET A 203 2.75 23.94 -23.42
N LYS A 204 2.35 24.77 -22.46
CA LYS A 204 3.24 25.77 -21.85
C LYS A 204 4.40 25.11 -21.11
N ILE A 205 4.15 24.05 -20.35
CA ILE A 205 5.20 23.28 -19.64
C ILE A 205 6.15 22.61 -20.64
N LEU A 206 5.61 21.95 -21.66
CA LEU A 206 6.38 21.24 -22.68
C LEU A 206 7.27 22.18 -23.51
N ASN A 207 6.70 23.29 -23.99
CA ASN A 207 7.44 24.32 -24.70
C ASN A 207 8.50 25.00 -23.80
N GLY A 208 8.21 25.17 -22.51
CA GLY A 208 9.16 25.69 -21.53
C GLY A 208 10.36 24.76 -21.31
N ARG A 209 10.15 23.44 -21.44
CA ARG A 209 11.20 22.41 -21.36
C ARG A 209 11.86 22.06 -22.70
N GLY A 210 11.49 22.74 -23.79
CA GLY A 210 12.12 22.56 -25.10
C GLY A 210 11.64 21.35 -25.88
N PHE A 211 10.45 20.82 -25.61
CA PHE A 211 9.87 19.74 -26.43
C PHE A 211 9.45 20.28 -27.81
N SER A 212 9.91 19.65 -28.89
CA SER A 212 9.47 19.92 -30.26
C SER A 212 8.05 19.38 -30.52
N GLN A 213 7.40 19.82 -31.60
CA GLN A 213 6.06 19.32 -31.95
C GLN A 213 6.08 17.83 -32.29
N GLU A 214 7.16 17.35 -32.90
CA GLU A 214 7.40 15.95 -33.21
C GLU A 214 7.46 15.11 -31.93
N ASN A 215 8.23 15.57 -30.95
CA ASN A 215 8.36 14.87 -29.66
C ASN A 215 7.07 14.92 -28.84
N ILE A 216 6.28 16.01 -28.91
CA ILE A 216 4.98 16.10 -28.23
C ILE A 216 3.99 15.06 -28.80
N LYS A 217 3.98 14.82 -30.12
CA LYS A 217 3.09 13.82 -30.75
C LYS A 217 3.34 12.41 -30.21
N ILE A 218 4.60 12.04 -30.00
CA ILE A 218 4.99 10.71 -29.52
C ILE A 218 5.18 10.63 -28.00
N LEU A 219 4.97 11.72 -27.27
CA LEU A 219 5.30 11.81 -25.85
C LEU A 219 4.58 10.77 -24.98
N HIS A 220 3.37 10.38 -25.36
CA HIS A 220 2.62 9.32 -24.67
C HIS A 220 3.32 7.95 -24.78
N TYR A 221 3.94 7.63 -25.94
CA TYR A 221 4.79 6.44 -26.09
C TYR A 221 6.04 6.53 -25.23
N ILE A 222 6.67 7.70 -25.14
CA ILE A 222 7.85 7.93 -24.29
C ILE A 222 7.51 7.66 -22.81
N TYR A 223 6.36 8.14 -22.32
CA TYR A 223 5.90 7.83 -20.96
C TYR A 223 5.58 6.35 -20.77
N LYS A 224 4.90 5.72 -21.73
CA LYS A 224 4.60 4.28 -21.69
C LYS A 224 5.88 3.45 -21.55
N ASN A 225 6.87 3.74 -22.38
CA ASN A 225 8.18 3.10 -22.36
C ASN A 225 8.88 3.31 -21.01
N LYS A 226 8.86 4.54 -20.49
CA LYS A 226 9.40 4.87 -19.18
C LYS A 226 8.76 4.04 -18.07
N PHE A 227 7.44 3.87 -18.09
CA PHE A 227 6.75 3.05 -17.08
C PHE A 227 7.16 1.57 -17.15
N ILE A 228 7.25 1.00 -18.36
CA ILE A 228 7.73 -0.39 -18.57
C ILE A 228 9.16 -0.56 -18.03
N ILE A 229 10.05 0.38 -18.32
CA ILE A 229 11.43 0.36 -17.82
C ILE A 229 11.46 0.38 -16.29
N THR A 230 10.69 1.27 -15.66
CA THR A 230 10.67 1.40 -14.18
C THR A 230 10.02 0.21 -13.46
N ASP A 231 9.08 -0.49 -14.09
CA ASP A 231 8.41 -1.66 -13.52
C ASP A 231 9.37 -2.86 -13.41
N GLN A 232 10.24 -3.02 -14.42
CA GLN A 232 11.24 -4.11 -14.43
C GLN A 232 12.47 -3.88 -13.53
N GLU A 233 12.79 -2.63 -13.18
CA GLU A 233 13.86 -2.31 -12.21
C GLU A 233 13.45 -2.62 -10.76
N ASN A 234 12.17 -2.96 -10.51
CA ASN A 234 11.63 -3.39 -9.21
C ASN A 234 10.77 -4.67 -9.33
N PRO A 235 11.37 -5.87 -9.47
CA PRO A 235 10.60 -7.13 -9.52
C PRO A 235 9.81 -7.44 -8.24
N ALA A 236 10.11 -6.77 -7.13
CA ALA A 236 9.43 -6.94 -5.84
C ALA A 236 8.12 -6.12 -5.72
N ALA A 237 7.63 -5.52 -6.80
CA ALA A 237 6.45 -4.68 -6.77
C ALA A 237 5.58 -4.83 -8.04
N VAL A 238 5.15 -6.06 -8.39
CA VAL A 238 4.05 -6.21 -9.36
C VAL A 238 3.01 -7.22 -8.88
N ALA A 239 1.75 -6.82 -9.09
CA ALA A 239 0.53 -7.58 -8.92
C ALA A 239 0.46 -8.82 -9.84
N PRO A 240 -0.49 -9.77 -9.63
CA PRO A 240 -0.62 -10.96 -10.47
C PRO A 240 -1.17 -10.65 -11.89
N PRO A 241 -0.92 -11.51 -12.91
CA PRO A 241 -1.23 -11.25 -14.32
C PRO A 241 -2.72 -11.45 -14.70
N LEU A 242 -3.15 -10.76 -15.77
CA LEU A 242 -4.50 -10.77 -16.36
C LEU A 242 -4.75 -11.96 -17.32
N ALA A 243 -5.99 -12.48 -17.34
CA ALA A 243 -6.58 -13.34 -18.38
C ALA A 243 -7.73 -12.58 -19.14
N PRO A 244 -8.28 -13.06 -20.29
CA PRO A 244 -8.48 -12.28 -21.52
C PRO A 244 -9.89 -11.67 -21.77
N ALA A 245 -9.99 -10.88 -22.85
CA ALA A 245 -10.99 -9.84 -23.15
C ALA A 245 -12.34 -10.28 -23.80
N MET A 246 -13.39 -9.44 -23.56
CA MET A 246 -14.58 -9.06 -24.39
C MET A 246 -15.80 -8.79 -23.45
N LYS A 247 -16.77 -7.85 -23.60
CA LYS A 247 -17.17 -6.78 -24.54
C LYS A 247 -18.21 -5.85 -23.77
N PRO A 248 -18.84 -4.79 -24.34
CA PRO A 248 -18.96 -3.45 -23.73
C PRO A 248 -20.33 -3.04 -23.09
N VAL A 249 -20.33 -1.88 -22.39
CA VAL A 249 -21.48 -1.00 -21.97
C VAL A 249 -22.20 -1.46 -20.66
N GLU A 250 -22.49 -0.69 -19.59
CA GLU A 250 -22.63 0.76 -19.30
C GLU A 250 -22.42 1.08 -17.78
N LYS A 251 -22.08 2.35 -17.47
CA LYS A 251 -22.27 3.16 -16.22
C LYS A 251 -21.71 2.71 -14.84
N GLN A 252 -20.60 3.37 -14.44
CA GLN A 252 -20.17 4.01 -13.15
C GLN A 252 -20.61 3.47 -11.76
N PRO A 253 -19.92 3.83 -10.63
CA PRO A 253 -18.60 4.48 -10.44
C PRO A 253 -17.66 3.80 -9.39
N SER A 254 -16.37 4.17 -9.47
CA SER A 254 -15.34 4.25 -8.41
C SER A 254 -15.17 3.15 -7.36
N SER A 255 -13.95 2.59 -7.25
CA SER A 255 -13.21 2.45 -5.97
C SER A 255 -11.78 1.96 -6.25
N SER A 256 -10.77 2.67 -5.75
CA SER A 256 -9.95 2.26 -4.59
C SER A 256 -8.96 1.14 -4.92
N SER A 257 -7.71 1.28 -4.51
CA SER A 257 -6.83 0.13 -4.31
C SER A 257 -7.40 -0.69 -3.15
N THR A 258 -8.32 -1.58 -3.48
CA THR A 258 -8.88 -2.59 -2.59
C THR A 258 -8.58 -3.93 -3.18
N SER A 259 -7.98 -4.80 -2.38
CA SER A 259 -7.83 -6.19 -2.77
C SER A 259 -9.21 -6.81 -2.98
N GLU A 260 -9.32 -7.84 -3.82
CA GLU A 260 -10.53 -8.67 -3.89
C GLU A 260 -10.91 -9.21 -2.50
N SER A 261 -9.93 -9.44 -1.62
CA SER A 261 -10.18 -9.81 -0.22
C SER A 261 -10.92 -8.71 0.56
N ASP A 262 -10.61 -7.42 0.35
CA ASP A 262 -11.34 -6.32 0.99
C ASP A 262 -12.79 -6.21 0.47
N ARG A 263 -13.03 -6.55 -0.80
CA ARG A 263 -14.39 -6.57 -1.39
C ARG A 263 -15.22 -7.78 -0.96
N ASN A 264 -14.56 -8.82 -0.47
CA ASN A 264 -15.17 -10.06 0.00
C ASN A 264 -15.15 -10.17 1.55
N GLU A 265 -14.63 -9.17 2.26
CA GLU A 265 -14.69 -9.08 3.72
C GLU A 265 -15.93 -8.30 4.17
N ILE A 266 -16.60 -8.77 5.22
CA ILE A 266 -17.74 -8.07 5.83
C ILE A 266 -17.24 -6.90 6.68
N CYS A 267 -17.81 -5.72 6.45
CA CYS A 267 -17.45 -4.50 7.16
C CYS A 267 -17.90 -4.58 8.63
N LEU A 268 -16.94 -4.77 9.56
CA LEU A 268 -17.18 -4.76 11.00
C LEU A 268 -17.95 -3.52 11.48
N PHE A 269 -17.64 -2.34 10.91
CA PHE A 269 -18.31 -1.10 11.28
C PHE A 269 -19.75 -1.04 10.78
N SER A 270 -20.07 -1.72 9.68
CA SER A 270 -21.46 -1.82 9.18
C SER A 270 -22.31 -2.67 10.11
N ILE A 271 -21.80 -3.79 10.61
CA ILE A 271 -22.57 -4.66 11.54
C ILE A 271 -22.92 -3.89 12.82
N ARG A 272 -22.03 -2.99 13.26
CA ARG A 272 -22.24 -2.10 14.42
C ARG A 272 -23.09 -0.86 14.11
N SER A 273 -23.58 -0.70 12.87
CA SER A 273 -24.30 0.48 12.37
C SER A 273 -23.49 1.80 12.43
N ARG A 274 -22.16 1.71 12.29
CA ARG A 274 -21.19 2.82 12.46
C ARG A 274 -20.26 3.01 11.25
N CYS A 275 -20.60 2.50 10.07
CA CYS A 275 -19.76 2.69 8.88
C CYS A 275 -19.96 4.09 8.29
N SER A 276 -18.96 4.97 8.44
CA SER A 276 -18.97 6.35 7.91
C SER A 276 -18.99 6.42 6.38
N PHE A 277 -18.52 5.37 5.70
CA PHE A 277 -18.46 5.31 4.23
C PHE A 277 -19.81 4.94 3.57
N LYS A 278 -20.80 4.44 4.32
CA LYS A 278 -22.13 4.04 3.80
C LYS A 278 -22.00 3.28 2.47
N ASP A 279 -22.65 3.74 1.41
CA ASP A 279 -22.69 3.09 0.09
C ASP A 279 -21.36 3.18 -0.69
N THR A 280 -20.38 3.94 -0.18
CA THR A 280 -19.02 4.01 -0.74
C THR A 280 -18.03 3.07 -0.04
N CYS A 281 -18.49 2.30 0.95
CA CYS A 281 -17.65 1.32 1.62
C CYS A 281 -17.30 0.18 0.65
N VAL A 282 -16.01 -0.12 0.61
CA VAL A 282 -15.45 -1.14 -0.28
C VAL A 282 -15.67 -2.57 0.22
N ARG A 283 -16.08 -2.72 1.49
CA ARG A 283 -16.36 -3.99 2.19
C ARG A 283 -17.86 -4.29 2.18
N VAL A 284 -18.23 -5.55 2.30
CA VAL A 284 -19.64 -5.96 2.26
C VAL A 284 -20.37 -5.49 3.51
N HIS A 285 -21.45 -4.74 3.31
CA HIS A 285 -22.37 -4.37 4.38
C HIS A 285 -23.37 -5.50 4.59
N TYR A 286 -23.27 -6.19 5.71
CA TYR A 286 -24.17 -7.27 6.09
C TYR A 286 -24.40 -7.25 7.61
N HIS A 287 -25.52 -7.81 8.07
CA HIS A 287 -25.96 -7.74 9.46
C HIS A 287 -25.41 -8.87 10.35
N LEU A 288 -24.73 -9.87 9.74
CA LEU A 288 -24.07 -10.98 10.43
C LEU A 288 -22.57 -10.99 10.10
N PRO A 289 -21.72 -11.60 10.96
CA PRO A 289 -20.28 -11.68 10.73
C PRO A 289 -19.88 -12.72 9.67
N TYR A 290 -20.85 -13.41 9.09
CA TYR A 290 -20.70 -14.37 8.01
C TYR A 290 -21.82 -14.19 6.99
N LYS A 291 -21.54 -14.55 5.73
CA LYS A 291 -22.51 -14.50 4.64
C LYS A 291 -22.22 -15.61 3.64
N TRP A 292 -23.26 -16.31 3.20
CA TRP A 292 -23.16 -17.41 2.23
C TRP A 292 -23.82 -17.04 0.92
N GLN A 293 -23.12 -17.28 -0.18
CA GLN A 293 -23.60 -16.96 -1.52
C GLN A 293 -23.34 -18.08 -2.51
N ILE A 294 -24.26 -18.28 -3.45
CA ILE A 294 -24.15 -19.22 -4.56
C ILE A 294 -24.00 -18.44 -5.88
N LEU A 295 -23.16 -18.93 -6.78
CA LEU A 295 -22.97 -18.35 -8.10
C LEU A 295 -24.09 -18.81 -9.04
N ASP A 296 -25.00 -17.91 -9.39
CA ASP A 296 -26.07 -18.16 -10.35
C ASP A 296 -25.75 -17.46 -11.68
N GLY A 297 -25.22 -18.24 -12.63
CA GLY A 297 -24.73 -17.74 -13.92
C GLY A 297 -23.50 -16.84 -13.76
N LEU A 298 -23.71 -15.52 -13.66
CA LEU A 298 -22.64 -14.52 -13.55
C LEU A 298 -22.69 -13.72 -12.22
N ALA A 299 -23.69 -13.95 -11.36
CA ALA A 299 -23.89 -13.16 -10.15
C ALA A 299 -23.95 -14.02 -8.87
N TRP A 300 -23.38 -13.51 -7.79
CA TRP A 300 -23.49 -14.12 -6.46
C TRP A 300 -24.82 -13.76 -5.81
N ARG A 301 -25.62 -14.77 -5.45
CA ARG A 301 -26.89 -14.60 -4.73
C ARG A 301 -26.80 -15.17 -3.33
N ASP A 302 -27.51 -14.54 -2.40
CA ASP A 302 -27.56 -14.97 -1.01
C ASP A 302 -28.35 -16.28 -0.89
N LEU A 303 -27.88 -17.21 -0.06
CA LEU A 303 -28.61 -18.44 0.24
C LEU A 303 -29.63 -18.18 1.36
N ASP A 304 -30.81 -18.77 1.30
CA ASP A 304 -31.90 -18.45 2.24
C ASP A 304 -31.68 -19.01 3.67
N ASN A 305 -30.92 -20.11 3.79
CA ASN A 305 -30.62 -20.82 5.03
C ASN A 305 -29.19 -20.56 5.55
N VAL A 306 -28.73 -19.30 5.51
CA VAL A 306 -27.34 -18.94 5.84
C VAL A 306 -26.90 -19.34 7.25
N GLU A 307 -27.79 -19.33 8.24
CA GLU A 307 -27.44 -19.63 9.63
C GLU A 307 -27.31 -21.15 9.85
N GLU A 308 -28.19 -21.95 9.23
CA GLU A 308 -28.07 -23.41 9.25
C GLU A 308 -26.83 -23.88 8.49
N ILE A 309 -26.52 -23.25 7.36
CA ILE A 309 -25.29 -23.53 6.60
C ILE A 309 -24.06 -23.16 7.43
N GLU A 310 -24.04 -21.98 8.04
CA GLU A 310 -22.92 -21.55 8.89
C GLU A 310 -22.73 -22.51 10.08
N LYS A 311 -23.82 -22.85 10.78
CA LYS A 311 -23.79 -23.80 11.90
C LYS A 311 -23.25 -25.16 11.49
N ALA A 312 -23.67 -25.65 10.31
CA ALA A 312 -23.16 -26.89 9.76
C ALA A 312 -21.67 -26.78 9.39
N TYR A 313 -21.25 -25.68 8.75
CA TYR A 313 -19.85 -25.44 8.36
C TYR A 313 -18.92 -25.34 9.56
N CYS A 314 -19.31 -24.61 10.61
CA CYS A 314 -18.55 -24.46 11.86
C CYS A 314 -18.19 -25.78 12.54
N ASN A 315 -18.98 -26.84 12.31
CA ASN A 315 -18.70 -28.16 12.86
C ASN A 315 -17.76 -28.94 11.92
N PRO A 316 -16.52 -29.28 12.34
CA PRO A 316 -15.57 -29.97 11.47
C PRO A 316 -16.00 -31.40 11.09
N ARG A 317 -16.99 -31.99 11.79
CA ARG A 317 -17.56 -33.31 11.45
C ARG A 317 -18.46 -33.29 10.22
N ASN A 318 -18.89 -32.12 9.79
CA ASN A 318 -19.77 -31.98 8.64
C ASN A 318 -18.96 -31.66 7.39
N ASP A 319 -19.16 -32.46 6.36
CA ASP A 319 -18.66 -32.17 5.00
C ASP A 319 -19.73 -31.49 4.12
N THR A 320 -20.99 -31.51 4.56
CA THR A 320 -22.13 -30.91 3.85
C THR A 320 -23.12 -30.21 4.79
N SER A 321 -23.87 -29.25 4.27
CA SER A 321 -25.02 -28.67 4.98
C SER A 321 -26.25 -29.57 4.88
N GLY A 322 -27.23 -29.39 5.77
CA GLY A 322 -28.55 -30.02 5.64
C GLY A 322 -29.45 -29.33 4.61
N GLY A 323 -30.56 -29.97 4.23
CA GLY A 323 -31.61 -29.42 3.37
C GLY A 323 -31.69 -30.04 1.97
N SER A 324 -32.63 -29.54 1.16
CA SER A 324 -32.91 -30.05 -0.20
C SER A 324 -31.82 -29.71 -1.23
N LYS A 325 -31.01 -28.68 -0.95
CA LYS A 325 -29.86 -28.26 -1.75
C LYS A 325 -28.63 -28.11 -0.82
N PRO A 326 -27.97 -29.22 -0.47
CA PRO A 326 -26.85 -29.18 0.46
C PRO A 326 -25.62 -28.51 -0.15
N VAL A 327 -24.94 -27.67 0.63
CA VAL A 327 -23.62 -27.11 0.30
C VAL A 327 -22.56 -28.12 0.71
N ASN A 328 -21.67 -28.50 -0.21
CA ASN A 328 -20.50 -29.32 0.06
C ASN A 328 -19.33 -28.41 0.48
N PHE A 329 -18.86 -28.57 1.72
CA PHE A 329 -17.84 -27.70 2.32
C PHE A 329 -16.41 -28.04 1.90
N LEU A 330 -16.18 -29.23 1.33
CA LEU A 330 -14.87 -29.62 0.81
C LEU A 330 -14.62 -29.02 -0.57
N THR A 331 -15.64 -29.05 -1.43
CA THR A 331 -15.57 -28.53 -2.80
C THR A 331 -16.08 -27.09 -2.93
N MET A 332 -16.75 -26.57 -1.90
CA MET A 332 -17.41 -25.27 -1.91
C MET A 332 -18.42 -25.15 -3.06
N THR A 333 -19.34 -26.12 -3.19
CA THR A 333 -20.37 -26.19 -4.24
C THR A 333 -21.74 -26.55 -3.68
N CYS A 334 -22.82 -26.29 -4.42
CA CYS A 334 -24.18 -26.74 -4.08
C CYS A 334 -24.80 -27.48 -5.27
N GLY A 335 -24.47 -28.76 -5.43
CA GLY A 335 -24.68 -29.48 -6.68
C GLY A 335 -23.53 -29.18 -7.65
N SER A 336 -23.79 -28.44 -8.74
CA SER A 336 -22.76 -27.96 -9.67
C SER A 336 -22.29 -26.51 -9.45
N PRO A 337 -23.13 -25.56 -9.00
CA PRO A 337 -22.69 -24.17 -8.88
C PRO A 337 -21.72 -23.94 -7.71
N PRO A 338 -20.69 -23.08 -7.88
CA PRO A 338 -19.81 -22.64 -6.81
C PRO A 338 -20.55 -21.88 -5.70
N VAL A 339 -20.08 -22.06 -4.47
CA VAL A 339 -20.54 -21.38 -3.26
C VAL A 339 -19.37 -20.67 -2.60
N ARG A 340 -19.60 -19.50 -2.00
CA ARG A 340 -18.59 -18.79 -1.19
C ARG A 340 -19.13 -18.37 0.16
N ARG A 341 -18.22 -18.33 1.13
CA ARG A 341 -18.44 -17.76 2.46
C ARG A 341 -17.64 -16.47 2.60
N LEU A 342 -18.32 -15.38 2.93
CA LEU A 342 -17.69 -14.11 3.32
C LEU A 342 -17.68 -14.03 4.85
N SER A 343 -16.68 -13.37 5.41
CA SER A 343 -16.55 -13.21 6.87
C SER A 343 -16.05 -11.83 7.25
N THR A 344 -16.23 -11.45 8.50
CA THR A 344 -15.45 -10.36 9.10
C THR A 344 -13.99 -10.77 9.21
N VAL A 345 -13.12 -9.77 9.43
CA VAL A 345 -11.70 -9.98 9.62
C VAL A 345 -11.40 -10.97 10.77
N SER A 346 -10.29 -11.71 10.66
CA SER A 346 -9.85 -12.66 11.69
C SER A 346 -9.58 -11.98 13.03
N SER A 347 -10.02 -12.60 14.13
CA SER A 347 -9.90 -12.07 15.49
C SER A 347 -8.46 -11.85 15.93
N VAL A 348 -7.49 -12.58 15.38
CA VAL A 348 -6.07 -12.41 15.74
C VAL A 348 -5.44 -11.15 15.13
N THR A 349 -6.07 -10.57 14.10
CA THR A 349 -5.56 -9.39 13.39
C THR A 349 -6.10 -8.07 13.97
N LYS A 350 -7.00 -8.15 14.96
CA LYS A 350 -7.62 -7.00 15.61
C LYS A 350 -7.56 -7.15 17.13
N PRO A 351 -7.49 -6.03 17.86
CA PRO A 351 -7.56 -6.08 19.31
C PRO A 351 -8.89 -6.66 19.83
N PRO A 352 -8.92 -7.23 21.05
CA PRO A 352 -10.09 -7.95 21.61
C PRO A 352 -11.41 -7.15 21.69
N TYR A 353 -11.36 -5.81 21.73
CA TYR A 353 -12.58 -4.97 21.74
C TYR A 353 -13.23 -4.82 20.36
N PHE A 354 -12.60 -5.30 19.29
CA PHE A 354 -13.29 -5.51 18.01
C PHE A 354 -14.18 -6.75 18.12
N ILE A 355 -15.37 -6.54 18.68
CA ILE A 355 -16.41 -7.57 18.72
C ILE A 355 -16.81 -7.98 17.30
N LEU A 356 -17.34 -9.19 17.17
CA LEU A 356 -17.83 -9.76 15.90
C LEU A 356 -16.74 -9.97 14.83
N THR A 357 -15.46 -9.95 15.22
CA THR A 357 -14.37 -10.55 14.42
C THR A 357 -14.57 -12.06 14.31
N THR A 358 -14.11 -12.65 13.21
CA THR A 358 -14.25 -14.10 13.01
C THR A 358 -13.15 -14.82 13.78
N GLU A 359 -13.54 -15.58 14.79
CA GLU A 359 -12.64 -16.45 15.55
C GLU A 359 -12.48 -17.78 14.81
N TRP A 360 -11.27 -18.05 14.33
CA TRP A 360 -10.93 -19.28 13.61
C TRP A 360 -10.30 -20.31 14.53
N LEU A 361 -10.85 -21.52 14.49
CA LEU A 361 -10.43 -22.67 15.28
C LEU A 361 -9.79 -23.71 14.37
N TRP A 362 -8.77 -24.37 14.89
CA TRP A 362 -8.00 -25.38 14.18
C TRP A 362 -8.19 -26.74 14.85
N TYR A 363 -8.45 -27.76 14.03
CA TYR A 363 -8.71 -29.12 14.46
C TYR A 363 -7.77 -30.11 13.78
N TRP A 364 -7.48 -31.22 14.45
CA TRP A 364 -6.83 -32.39 13.85
C TRP A 364 -7.70 -33.62 14.01
N ARG A 365 -7.60 -34.55 13.06
CA ARG A 365 -8.36 -35.79 13.07
C ARG A 365 -7.60 -36.90 13.78
N ASP A 366 -8.19 -37.47 14.82
CA ASP A 366 -7.61 -38.59 15.56
C ASP A 366 -7.76 -39.94 14.84
N ASN A 367 -7.21 -41.00 15.46
CA ASN A 367 -7.27 -42.36 14.91
C ASN A 367 -8.69 -42.93 14.89
N CYS A 368 -9.58 -42.42 15.75
CA CYS A 368 -11.00 -42.78 15.81
C CYS A 368 -11.84 -41.97 14.82
N GLY A 369 -11.21 -41.07 14.06
CA GLY A 369 -11.86 -40.18 13.10
C GLY A 369 -12.53 -38.96 13.72
N GLN A 370 -12.33 -38.68 15.01
CA GLN A 370 -12.84 -37.50 15.70
C GLN A 370 -11.96 -36.28 15.46
N TRP A 371 -12.59 -35.12 15.33
CA TRP A 371 -11.90 -33.84 15.25
C TRP A 371 -11.66 -33.26 16.65
N ILE A 372 -10.40 -33.02 16.99
CA ILE A 372 -9.96 -32.46 18.27
C ILE A 372 -9.36 -31.08 18.02
N GLU A 373 -9.74 -30.09 18.82
CA GLU A 373 -9.22 -28.73 18.72
C GLU A 373 -7.78 -28.65 19.24
N TYR A 374 -6.91 -27.91 18.54
CA TYR A 374 -5.57 -27.63 19.03
C TYR A 374 -5.60 -26.75 20.29
N GLY A 375 -4.98 -27.25 21.36
CA GLY A 375 -4.98 -26.61 22.68
C GLY A 375 -6.00 -27.17 23.67
N HIS A 376 -6.86 -28.11 23.25
CA HIS A 376 -7.79 -28.83 24.11
C HIS A 376 -7.35 -30.28 24.33
N GLU A 377 -7.68 -30.84 25.50
CA GLU A 377 -7.43 -32.25 25.83
C GLU A 377 -8.26 -33.17 24.90
N GLY A 378 -7.58 -33.85 23.98
CA GLY A 378 -8.12 -35.07 23.37
C GLY A 378 -8.07 -36.20 24.40
N GLY A 379 -8.95 -37.19 24.28
CA GLY A 379 -9.16 -38.28 25.27
C GLY A 379 -7.95 -39.16 25.64
N GLU A 380 -6.73 -38.82 25.20
CA GLU A 380 -5.45 -39.47 25.53
C GLU A 380 -4.50 -38.57 26.35
N GLY A 381 -4.99 -37.53 27.03
CA GLY A 381 -4.23 -36.81 28.08
C GLY A 381 -2.99 -36.02 27.62
N ASN A 382 -2.74 -35.91 26.31
CA ASN A 382 -1.63 -35.15 25.75
C ASN A 382 -2.15 -33.89 25.04
N VAL A 383 -1.91 -32.73 25.64
CA VAL A 383 -2.25 -31.42 25.07
C VAL A 383 -1.14 -30.99 24.11
N ALA A 384 -1.52 -30.59 22.89
CA ALA A 384 -0.57 -30.04 21.93
C ALA A 384 0.03 -28.72 22.46
N SER A 385 1.33 -28.49 22.24
CA SER A 385 2.01 -27.26 22.64
C SER A 385 1.54 -26.01 21.86
N VAL A 386 0.73 -26.21 20.82
CA VAL A 386 0.16 -25.17 19.98
C VAL A 386 -1.35 -25.09 20.15
N ILE A 387 -1.87 -23.87 20.12
CA ILE A 387 -3.30 -23.55 20.25
C ILE A 387 -3.84 -22.93 18.96
N SER A 388 -5.15 -23.00 18.74
CA SER A 388 -5.84 -22.41 17.58
C SER A 388 -5.40 -20.96 17.27
N GLN A 389 -5.24 -20.13 18.29
CA GLN A 389 -4.82 -18.73 18.13
C GLN A 389 -3.42 -18.58 17.54
N THR A 390 -2.47 -19.45 17.93
CA THR A 390 -1.09 -19.42 17.40
C THR A 390 -1.06 -19.86 15.94
N LEU A 391 -1.81 -20.91 15.61
CA LEU A 391 -1.92 -21.42 14.24
C LEU A 391 -2.61 -20.40 13.31
N GLU A 392 -3.65 -19.73 13.80
CA GLU A 392 -4.31 -18.68 13.02
C GLU A 392 -3.40 -17.46 12.78
N ASN A 393 -2.59 -17.04 13.76
CA ASN A 393 -1.60 -15.98 13.54
C ASN A 393 -0.57 -16.36 12.47
N ALA A 394 -0.09 -17.61 12.49
CA ALA A 394 0.83 -18.10 11.47
C ALA A 394 0.17 -18.15 10.09
N TYR A 395 -1.05 -18.67 9.99
CA TYR A 395 -1.81 -18.72 8.73
C TYR A 395 -2.09 -17.34 8.13
N GLN A 396 -2.37 -16.33 8.96
CA GLN A 396 -2.55 -14.94 8.50
C GLN A 396 -1.24 -14.30 8.04
N THR A 397 -0.10 -14.76 8.53
CA THR A 397 1.23 -14.25 8.17
C THR A 397 1.75 -14.91 6.90
N ASP A 398 1.60 -16.23 6.82
CA ASP A 398 2.03 -17.08 5.72
C ASP A 398 1.23 -18.38 5.73
N SER A 399 0.34 -18.54 4.74
CA SER A 399 -0.50 -19.73 4.60
C SER A 399 0.26 -20.98 4.17
N ASP A 400 1.51 -20.82 3.70
CA ASP A 400 2.37 -21.92 3.24
C ASP A 400 3.35 -22.40 4.32
N SER A 401 3.24 -21.83 5.54
CA SER A 401 4.14 -22.15 6.65
C SER A 401 4.02 -23.59 7.16
N GLU A 402 5.17 -24.16 7.50
CA GLU A 402 5.31 -25.40 8.26
C GLU A 402 5.63 -25.10 9.72
N ILE A 403 4.81 -25.61 10.63
CA ILE A 403 4.90 -25.30 12.07
C ILE A 403 5.30 -26.57 12.84
N PRO A 404 6.53 -26.62 13.39
CA PRO A 404 6.90 -27.71 14.30
C PRO A 404 6.21 -27.53 15.65
N PHE A 405 5.69 -28.62 16.21
CA PHE A 405 5.10 -28.62 17.55
C PHE A 405 5.25 -29.98 18.25
N GLU A 406 5.03 -30.00 19.55
CA GLU A 406 5.13 -31.21 20.38
C GLU A 406 3.78 -31.50 21.05
N SER A 407 3.48 -32.78 21.27
CA SER A 407 2.27 -33.23 21.96
C SER A 407 2.62 -34.48 22.76
N GLY A 408 2.79 -34.35 24.07
CA GLY A 408 3.47 -35.36 24.89
C GLY A 408 4.90 -35.60 24.37
N ASP A 409 5.33 -36.85 24.31
CA ASP A 409 6.67 -37.24 23.81
C ASP A 409 6.79 -37.25 22.27
N GLN A 410 5.75 -36.86 21.55
CA GLN A 410 5.68 -36.94 20.09
C GLN A 410 5.92 -35.57 19.45
N LYS A 411 6.72 -35.56 18.39
CA LYS A 411 7.04 -34.36 17.60
C LYS A 411 6.34 -34.39 16.25
N TYR A 412 5.76 -33.26 15.87
CA TYR A 412 4.98 -33.10 14.65
C TYR A 412 5.41 -31.88 13.85
N ILE A 413 5.15 -31.92 12.55
CA ILE A 413 5.17 -30.76 11.66
C ILE A 413 3.75 -30.57 11.12
N LEU A 414 3.22 -29.37 11.24
CA LEU A 414 1.91 -28.98 10.73
C LEU A 414 2.09 -28.20 9.42
N ASN A 415 1.55 -28.71 8.33
CA ASN A 415 1.60 -28.07 7.02
C ASN A 415 0.23 -27.40 6.75
N LEU A 416 0.22 -26.07 6.77
CA LEU A 416 -1.00 -25.27 6.64
C LEU A 416 -1.57 -25.25 5.20
N LYS A 417 -0.72 -25.47 4.19
CA LYS A 417 -1.10 -25.50 2.78
C LYS A 417 -1.80 -26.79 2.40
N GLU A 418 -1.17 -27.91 2.76
CA GLU A 418 -1.64 -29.27 2.44
C GLU A 418 -2.62 -29.81 3.48
N MET A 419 -3.00 -28.99 4.47
CA MET A 419 -3.99 -29.30 5.51
C MET A 419 -3.78 -30.67 6.17
N HIS A 420 -2.54 -30.93 6.61
CA HIS A 420 -2.24 -32.10 7.45
C HIS A 420 -1.12 -31.82 8.47
N GLN A 421 -1.11 -32.60 9.55
CA GLN A 421 0.03 -32.75 10.44
C GLN A 421 0.75 -34.08 10.15
N GLN A 422 2.07 -34.10 10.31
CA GLN A 422 2.90 -35.29 10.13
C GLN A 422 3.73 -35.55 11.40
N ASN A 423 3.69 -36.77 11.92
CA ASN A 423 4.59 -37.21 12.98
C ASN A 423 6.00 -37.40 12.41
N ILE A 424 7.02 -36.80 13.03
CA ILE A 424 8.40 -36.85 12.51
C ILE A 424 9.01 -38.25 12.66
N ARG A 425 8.70 -38.96 13.75
CA ARG A 425 9.28 -40.28 14.05
C ARG A 425 8.67 -41.39 13.22
N PHE A 426 7.35 -41.38 13.04
CA PHE A 426 6.61 -42.45 12.37
C PHE A 426 6.14 -42.11 10.96
N SER A 427 6.33 -40.87 10.51
CA SER A 427 5.85 -40.35 9.21
C SER A 427 4.34 -40.50 8.99
N THR A 428 3.57 -40.72 10.05
CA THR A 428 2.10 -40.81 9.98
C THR A 428 1.51 -39.42 9.76
N LYS A 429 0.58 -39.32 8.81
CA LYS A 429 -0.13 -38.08 8.47
C LYS A 429 -1.55 -38.11 9.00
N ARG A 430 -2.00 -36.98 9.57
CA ARG A 430 -3.39 -36.78 10.02
C ARG A 430 -3.92 -35.48 9.42
N ALA A 431 -5.16 -35.50 8.94
CA ALA A 431 -5.80 -34.32 8.38
C ALA A 431 -6.00 -33.24 9.45
N ILE A 432 -5.87 -31.98 9.04
CA ILE A 432 -6.27 -30.81 9.86
C ILE A 432 -7.42 -30.07 9.20
N CYS A 433 -8.17 -29.32 9.98
CA CYS A 433 -9.33 -28.58 9.51
C CYS A 433 -9.40 -27.22 10.20
N ARG A 434 -9.70 -26.17 9.42
CA ARG A 434 -9.89 -24.81 9.90
C ARG A 434 -11.38 -24.47 9.81
N ARG A 435 -12.02 -24.12 10.93
CA ARG A 435 -13.44 -23.74 11.00
C ARG A 435 -13.67 -22.53 11.91
N PRO A 436 -14.62 -21.65 11.61
CA PRO A 436 -14.93 -20.51 12.46
C PRO A 436 -15.78 -20.94 13.66
N ARG A 437 -15.67 -20.24 14.79
CA ARG A 437 -16.61 -20.39 15.91
C ARG A 437 -17.99 -19.87 15.48
N PHE A 438 -19.02 -20.71 15.66
CA PHE A 438 -20.40 -20.34 15.31
C PHE A 438 -20.91 -19.20 16.20
N LEU A 439 -21.64 -18.26 15.58
CA LEU A 439 -22.38 -17.21 16.27
C LEU A 439 -23.80 -17.17 15.71
N SER A 440 -24.82 -17.38 16.54
CA SER A 440 -26.21 -17.20 16.11
C SER A 440 -26.55 -15.72 15.90
N LYS A 441 -27.64 -15.44 15.19
CA LYS A 441 -28.20 -14.10 15.08
C LYS A 441 -28.51 -13.51 16.46
N GLU A 442 -28.96 -14.34 17.41
CA GLU A 442 -29.19 -13.97 18.79
C GLU A 442 -27.89 -13.57 19.50
N ASP A 443 -26.80 -14.34 19.31
CA ASP A 443 -25.49 -14.04 19.89
C ASP A 443 -24.91 -12.73 19.37
N VAL A 444 -25.06 -12.46 18.06
CA VAL A 444 -24.64 -11.21 17.43
C VAL A 444 -25.38 -10.04 18.06
N ASN A 445 -26.70 -10.14 18.21
CA ASN A 445 -27.53 -9.12 18.85
C ASN A 445 -27.18 -8.95 20.33
N ALA A 446 -26.87 -10.04 21.05
CA ALA A 446 -26.44 -9.99 22.44
C ALA A 446 -25.10 -9.25 22.59
N LYS A 447 -24.11 -9.52 21.71
CA LYS A 447 -22.82 -8.83 21.70
C LYS A 447 -22.94 -7.33 21.36
N LEU A 448 -23.85 -6.96 20.45
CA LEU A 448 -24.12 -5.56 20.13
C LEU A 448 -24.81 -4.82 21.30
N LYS A 449 -25.68 -5.52 22.05
CA LYS A 449 -26.34 -5.00 23.26
C LYS A 449 -25.42 -4.98 24.49
N SER A 450 -24.47 -5.90 24.58
CA SER A 450 -23.48 -5.91 25.67
C SER A 450 -22.48 -4.78 25.48
N GLU A 451 -22.08 -4.44 24.25
CA GLU A 451 -21.22 -3.27 23.97
C GLU A 451 -21.81 -1.95 24.51
N SER A 452 -23.14 -1.81 24.44
CA SER A 452 -23.84 -0.64 24.99
C SER A 452 -23.94 -0.66 26.53
N LYS A 453 -23.75 -1.82 27.18
CA LYS A 453 -23.71 -1.97 28.64
C LYS A 453 -22.28 -2.03 29.23
N GLU A 454 -21.31 -2.57 28.51
CA GLU A 454 -19.89 -2.66 28.89
C GLU A 454 -19.15 -1.31 28.85
N ASN A 455 -19.77 -0.26 28.29
CA ASN A 455 -19.40 1.13 28.58
C ASN A 455 -19.43 1.46 30.08
N SER A 456 -19.98 0.58 30.93
CA SER A 456 -20.02 0.75 32.38
C SER A 456 -19.11 -0.18 33.20
N SER A 457 -18.35 -1.12 32.62
CA SER A 457 -17.52 -2.01 33.44
C SER A 457 -16.24 -2.53 32.76
N SER A 458 -15.10 -1.98 33.22
CA SER A 458 -13.74 -2.56 33.27
C SER A 458 -12.69 -2.28 32.16
N SER A 459 -12.64 -1.07 31.59
CA SER A 459 -11.34 -0.44 31.29
C SER A 459 -11.35 0.99 31.82
N SER A 460 -10.58 1.29 32.85
CA SER A 460 -10.59 2.63 33.47
C SER A 460 -10.09 3.66 32.45
N VAL A 461 -11.00 4.50 31.97
CA VAL A 461 -10.61 5.79 31.36
C VAL A 461 -9.78 6.59 32.36
N PRO A 462 -8.88 7.48 31.92
CA PRO A 462 -8.01 8.22 32.82
C PRO A 462 -8.80 8.94 33.92
N PRO A 463 -8.29 8.98 35.18
CA PRO A 463 -9.02 9.58 36.29
C PRO A 463 -9.38 11.05 36.08
N HIS A 464 -8.58 11.76 35.29
CA HIS A 464 -8.77 13.17 34.97
C HIS A 464 -9.83 13.43 33.89
N TRP A 465 -10.38 12.39 33.25
CA TRP A 465 -11.45 12.54 32.27
C TRP A 465 -12.77 12.95 32.91
N ASP A 466 -13.58 13.66 32.14
CA ASP A 466 -14.90 14.07 32.59
C ASP A 466 -15.86 12.88 32.40
N LYS A 467 -16.25 12.26 33.51
CA LYS A 467 -17.12 11.07 33.51
C LYS A 467 -18.57 11.38 33.19
N GLY A 468 -19.03 12.61 33.43
CA GLY A 468 -20.43 13.03 33.22
C GLY A 468 -20.80 13.27 31.76
N VAL A 469 -19.86 12.97 30.86
CA VAL A 469 -19.82 13.48 29.50
C VAL A 469 -19.74 12.36 28.45
N LEU A 470 -19.57 11.12 28.91
CA LEU A 470 -19.43 9.91 28.09
C LEU A 470 -20.78 9.27 27.69
N SER A 471 -21.91 9.94 27.96
CA SER A 471 -23.26 9.36 27.87
C SER A 471 -24.06 9.71 26.62
N ASP A 472 -23.53 10.48 25.67
CA ASP A 472 -24.25 10.82 24.43
C ASP A 472 -23.48 10.43 23.16
N ALA A 473 -24.26 10.15 22.11
CA ALA A 473 -23.99 9.52 20.81
C ALA A 473 -22.81 10.03 19.93
N THR A 474 -21.72 10.56 20.49
CA THR A 474 -20.52 11.00 19.77
C THR A 474 -19.30 10.14 20.10
N ASP A 475 -18.53 9.71 19.08
CA ASP A 475 -17.36 8.81 19.21
C ASP A 475 -16.18 9.45 19.98
N TYR A 476 -16.14 10.78 20.11
CA TYR A 476 -15.20 11.53 20.93
C TYR A 476 -15.81 12.85 21.42
N LYS A 477 -15.20 13.48 22.43
CA LYS A 477 -15.56 14.84 22.84
C LYS A 477 -14.35 15.72 23.10
N LEU A 478 -14.50 17.00 22.82
CA LEU A 478 -13.56 18.06 23.17
C LEU A 478 -14.00 18.72 24.50
N VAL A 479 -13.16 18.62 25.52
CA VAL A 479 -13.38 19.24 26.83
C VAL A 479 -12.39 20.38 27.02
N PRO A 480 -12.85 21.65 27.05
CA PRO A 480 -11.99 22.80 27.31
C PRO A 480 -11.31 22.69 28.67
N LEU A 481 -10.00 22.96 28.72
CA LEU A 481 -9.24 22.99 29.96
C LEU A 481 -9.18 24.42 30.51
N SER A 482 -9.36 24.55 31.83
CA SER A 482 -9.15 25.83 32.52
C SER A 482 -7.67 26.15 32.64
N SER A 483 -7.27 27.42 32.51
CA SER A 483 -5.86 27.81 32.70
C SER A 483 -5.33 27.58 34.11
N GLN A 484 -6.22 27.36 35.08
CA GLN A 484 -5.89 27.15 36.49
C GLN A 484 -5.54 25.70 36.85
N ILE A 485 -5.83 24.74 35.97
CA ILE A 485 -5.52 23.33 36.24
C ILE A 485 -4.09 22.99 35.83
N GLU A 486 -3.44 22.11 36.61
CA GLU A 486 -2.04 21.70 36.41
C GLU A 486 -1.79 21.12 35.00
N GLU A 487 -2.76 20.37 34.47
CA GLU A 487 -2.73 19.80 33.12
C GLU A 487 -2.57 20.88 32.04
N TYR A 488 -3.29 22.00 32.14
CA TYR A 488 -3.16 23.12 31.22
C TYR A 488 -1.77 23.75 31.32
N GLN A 489 -1.32 24.04 32.55
CA GLN A 489 -0.04 24.69 32.81
C GLN A 489 1.15 23.86 32.28
N LYS A 490 1.07 22.53 32.41
CA LYS A 490 2.05 21.61 31.84
C LYS A 490 2.11 21.69 30.32
N LEU A 491 0.96 21.68 29.64
CA LEU A 491 0.88 21.79 28.18
C LEU A 491 1.31 23.16 27.67
N GLU A 492 0.94 24.23 28.37
CA GLU A 492 1.39 25.58 28.09
C GLU A 492 2.91 25.68 28.18
N LYS A 493 3.51 25.17 29.27
CA LYS A 493 4.97 25.16 29.43
C LYS A 493 5.66 24.37 28.31
N LEU A 494 5.12 23.20 27.94
CA LEU A 494 5.65 22.37 26.87
C LEU A 494 5.60 23.11 25.52
N PHE A 495 4.48 23.76 25.21
CA PHE A 495 4.31 24.55 23.98
C PHE A 495 5.23 25.78 23.96
N LYS A 496 5.22 26.57 25.03
CA LYS A 496 5.98 27.81 25.19
C LYS A 496 7.49 27.62 25.18
N HIS A 497 7.99 26.41 25.44
CA HIS A 497 9.41 26.07 25.35
C HIS A 497 10.04 26.47 24.01
N THR A 498 9.30 26.34 22.90
CA THR A 498 9.77 26.76 21.57
C THR A 498 8.89 27.79 20.88
N MET A 499 7.76 28.15 21.49
CA MET A 499 6.76 29.10 20.96
C MET A 499 6.48 30.24 21.96
N ALA A 500 7.53 30.80 22.57
CA ALA A 500 7.42 31.78 23.66
C ALA A 500 6.55 33.01 23.30
N SER A 501 6.65 33.48 22.05
CA SER A 501 5.96 34.68 21.55
C SER A 501 4.50 34.45 21.11
N SER A 502 4.05 33.20 21.01
CA SER A 502 2.68 32.89 20.55
C SER A 502 1.66 32.95 21.67
N THR A 503 0.44 33.41 21.40
CA THR A 503 -0.63 33.49 22.40
C THR A 503 -1.52 32.27 22.32
N ILE A 504 -1.65 31.49 23.40
CA ILE A 504 -2.60 30.37 23.47
C ILE A 504 -3.99 30.94 23.75
N HIS A 505 -4.97 30.57 22.93
CA HIS A 505 -6.38 30.95 23.08
C HIS A 505 -7.17 29.87 23.83
N SER A 506 -6.94 28.60 23.51
CA SER A 506 -7.60 27.49 24.18
C SER A 506 -6.80 26.19 24.09
N ILE A 507 -6.97 25.34 25.09
CA ILE A 507 -6.51 23.94 25.06
C ILE A 507 -7.73 23.08 25.34
N LYS A 508 -8.02 22.13 24.46
CA LYS A 508 -9.14 21.19 24.59
C LYS A 508 -8.60 19.78 24.70
N ARG A 509 -8.98 19.04 25.75
CA ARG A 509 -8.71 17.62 25.89
C ARG A 509 -9.65 16.82 25.01
N ILE A 510 -9.08 15.88 24.27
CA ILE A 510 -9.82 14.94 23.43
C ILE A 510 -10.09 13.70 24.27
N GLN A 511 -11.36 13.40 24.50
CA GLN A 511 -11.81 12.20 25.22
C GLN A 511 -12.46 11.26 24.20
N ASN A 512 -11.68 10.30 23.71
CA ASN A 512 -12.14 9.23 22.83
C ASN A 512 -11.90 7.87 23.51
N PRO A 513 -12.91 7.29 24.20
CA PRO A 513 -12.76 6.03 24.91
C PRO A 513 -12.31 4.87 24.01
N SER A 514 -12.75 4.87 22.75
CA SER A 514 -12.42 3.82 21.79
C SER A 514 -10.94 3.87 21.41
N LEU A 515 -10.43 5.04 21.01
CA LEU A 515 -9.01 5.23 20.73
C LEU A 515 -8.14 5.01 21.97
N TRP A 516 -8.62 5.40 23.15
CA TRP A 516 -7.90 5.17 24.41
C TRP A 516 -7.72 3.68 24.70
N ARG A 517 -8.78 2.87 24.54
CA ARG A 517 -8.68 1.41 24.70
C ARG A 517 -7.70 0.79 23.72
N VAL A 518 -7.69 1.26 22.46
CA VAL A 518 -6.73 0.82 21.43
C VAL A 518 -5.30 1.09 21.89
N PHE A 519 -5.06 2.31 22.35
CA PHE A 519 -3.76 2.80 22.77
C PHE A 519 -3.25 2.03 24.00
N GLN A 520 -4.09 1.83 25.03
CA GLN A 520 -3.73 1.06 26.21
C GLN A 520 -3.44 -0.41 25.87
N TRP A 521 -4.25 -1.03 25.01
CA TRP A 521 -3.98 -2.39 24.55
C TRP A 521 -2.62 -2.49 23.83
N GLN A 522 -2.30 -1.54 22.95
CA GLN A 522 -1.01 -1.53 22.24
C GLN A 522 0.15 -1.36 23.22
N LYS A 523 -0.01 -0.50 24.23
CA LYS A 523 0.95 -0.32 25.31
C LYS A 523 1.21 -1.63 26.05
N GLU A 524 0.17 -2.36 26.43
CA GLU A 524 0.32 -3.67 27.07
C GLU A 524 1.05 -4.69 26.18
N GLN A 525 0.76 -4.71 24.87
CA GLN A 525 1.48 -5.59 23.94
C GLN A 525 2.96 -5.24 23.87
N MET A 526 3.29 -3.95 23.78
CA MET A 526 4.67 -3.47 23.76
C MET A 526 5.40 -3.76 25.08
N MET A 527 4.73 -3.63 26.23
CA MET A 527 5.27 -4.01 27.54
C MET A 527 5.59 -5.51 27.60
N LYS A 528 4.65 -6.37 27.17
CA LYS A 528 4.87 -7.83 27.12
C LYS A 528 6.05 -8.19 26.23
N LYS A 529 6.13 -7.59 25.03
CA LYS A 529 7.23 -7.78 24.08
C LYS A 529 8.58 -7.32 24.65
N ASN A 530 8.59 -6.31 25.53
CA ASN A 530 9.79 -5.80 26.17
C ASN A 530 10.06 -6.39 27.58
N GLY A 531 9.60 -7.63 27.83
CA GLY A 531 9.85 -8.33 29.09
C GLY A 531 9.18 -7.70 30.31
N GLY A 532 8.04 -7.04 30.12
CA GLY A 532 7.27 -6.38 31.17
C GLY A 532 7.74 -4.96 31.51
N LYS A 533 8.78 -4.45 30.82
CA LYS A 533 9.27 -3.08 31.06
C LYS A 533 8.24 -2.04 30.59
N PRO A 534 8.12 -0.89 31.31
CA PRO A 534 7.31 0.23 30.83
C PRO A 534 7.75 0.69 29.44
N VAL A 535 6.77 1.08 28.63
CA VAL A 535 6.99 1.62 27.29
C VAL A 535 7.30 3.11 27.39
N ASP A 536 8.27 3.62 26.63
CA ASP A 536 8.52 5.06 26.52
C ASP A 536 7.34 5.74 25.82
N GLU A 537 6.71 6.67 26.53
CA GLU A 537 5.53 7.44 26.14
C GLU A 537 5.88 8.91 26.10
N ARG A 538 5.57 9.60 25.00
CA ARG A 538 5.90 11.02 24.84
C ARG A 538 4.72 11.84 24.33
N ASN A 539 4.55 13.03 24.92
CA ASN A 539 3.69 14.07 24.39
C ASN A 539 4.46 14.81 23.29
N LEU A 540 4.02 14.66 22.05
CA LEU A 540 4.66 15.23 20.87
C LEU A 540 3.67 16.10 20.09
N PHE A 541 4.18 17.02 19.29
CA PHE A 541 3.39 17.99 18.54
C PHE A 541 3.13 17.54 17.11
N HIS A 542 1.92 17.77 16.61
CA HIS A 542 1.58 17.60 15.19
C HIS A 542 0.78 18.81 14.69
N GLY A 543 1.37 19.54 13.74
CA GLY A 543 0.72 20.68 13.09
C GLY A 543 -0.14 20.20 11.93
N THR A 544 -1.40 20.64 11.87
CA THR A 544 -2.33 20.21 10.82
C THR A 544 -3.24 21.34 10.33
N ASP A 545 -4.01 21.06 9.28
CA ASP A 545 -5.05 21.94 8.77
C ASP A 545 -6.38 21.70 9.49
N GLN A 546 -7.16 22.77 9.69
CA GLN A 546 -8.46 22.71 10.37
C GLN A 546 -9.39 21.63 9.79
N SER A 547 -9.32 21.42 8.48
CA SER A 547 -10.23 20.52 7.75
C SER A 547 -10.10 19.04 8.10
N ILE A 548 -9.05 18.62 8.83
CA ILE A 548 -8.83 17.21 9.17
C ILE A 548 -8.86 16.92 10.68
N ILE A 549 -9.22 17.91 11.51
CA ILE A 549 -9.27 17.75 12.97
C ILE A 549 -10.29 16.70 13.38
N ASP A 550 -11.53 16.80 12.88
CA ASP A 550 -12.60 15.86 13.25
C ASP A 550 -12.25 14.43 12.84
N VAL A 551 -11.65 14.27 11.65
CA VAL A 551 -11.21 12.96 11.15
C VAL A 551 -10.15 12.35 12.07
N ILE A 552 -9.16 13.13 12.51
CA ILE A 552 -8.11 12.66 13.42
C ILE A 552 -8.71 12.30 14.79
N CYS A 553 -9.61 13.11 15.33
CA CYS A 553 -10.24 12.86 16.62
C CYS A 553 -11.15 11.60 16.62
N GLU A 554 -11.82 11.30 15.51
CA GLU A 554 -12.67 10.12 15.36
C GLU A 554 -11.88 8.85 15.01
N GLN A 555 -11.02 8.95 13.99
CA GLN A 555 -10.43 7.80 13.29
C GLN A 555 -8.94 7.61 13.56
N ASN A 556 -8.33 8.51 14.36
CA ASN A 556 -6.90 8.59 14.64
C ASN A 556 -6.07 9.06 13.44
N PHE A 557 -4.77 9.25 13.65
CA PHE A 557 -3.82 9.60 12.59
C PHE A 557 -3.63 8.44 11.61
N ASP A 558 -3.77 8.71 10.31
CA ASP A 558 -3.37 7.80 9.23
C ASP A 558 -2.41 8.55 8.32
N TRP A 559 -1.14 8.18 8.32
CA TRP A 559 -0.12 8.82 7.46
C TRP A 559 -0.46 8.72 5.96
N ARG A 560 -1.33 7.79 5.55
CA ARG A 560 -1.82 7.69 4.16
C ARG A 560 -2.76 8.84 3.79
N THR A 561 -3.34 9.52 4.78
CA THR A 561 -4.29 10.64 4.62
C THR A 561 -3.75 11.95 5.21
N CYS A 562 -2.95 11.88 6.27
CA CYS A 562 -2.27 12.99 6.94
C CYS A 562 -0.97 13.34 6.19
N GLY A 563 -1.05 14.32 5.28
CA GLY A 563 0.04 15.13 4.73
C GLY A 563 1.44 14.49 4.60
N VAL A 564 1.88 14.26 3.35
CA VAL A 564 3.18 13.66 2.94
C VAL A 564 4.42 14.52 3.27
N ASN A 565 4.34 15.38 4.27
CA ASN A 565 5.38 16.33 4.62
C ASN A 565 6.50 15.64 5.40
N GLY A 566 7.47 15.12 4.65
CA GLY A 566 8.68 14.51 5.18
C GLY A 566 8.53 13.01 5.26
N THR A 567 9.07 12.29 4.29
CA THR A 567 9.28 10.84 4.34
C THR A 567 10.73 10.50 4.70
N LEU A 568 11.53 11.48 5.14
CA LEU A 568 12.99 11.37 5.30
C LEU A 568 13.43 10.25 6.25
N TYR A 569 12.64 9.98 7.28
CA TYR A 569 12.94 9.03 8.36
C TYR A 569 12.01 7.82 8.38
N GLY A 570 11.18 7.65 7.33
CA GLY A 570 10.24 6.54 7.17
C GLY A 570 8.89 6.96 6.58
N GLN A 571 8.13 5.99 6.08
CA GLN A 571 6.77 6.14 5.58
C GLN A 571 5.78 5.84 6.72
N GLY A 572 5.67 6.76 7.67
CA GLY A 572 4.81 6.66 8.85
C GLY A 572 4.29 8.03 9.30
N SER A 573 3.63 8.08 10.46
CA SER A 573 3.11 9.30 11.06
C SER A 573 4.22 10.06 11.80
N TYR A 574 4.39 11.35 11.48
CA TYR A 574 5.46 12.20 12.01
C TYR A 574 4.97 13.06 13.18
N PHE A 575 5.76 13.08 14.24
CA PHE A 575 5.52 13.87 15.44
C PHE A 575 6.81 14.57 15.87
N ALA A 576 6.71 15.85 16.22
CA ALA A 576 7.86 16.65 16.61
C ALA A 576 7.91 16.84 18.12
N ARG A 577 9.12 16.82 18.69
CA ARG A 577 9.34 17.23 20.08
C ARG A 577 9.00 18.71 20.30
N ASP A 578 9.32 19.54 19.31
CA ASP A 578 9.24 20.99 19.40
C ASP A 578 8.02 21.54 18.65
N ALA A 579 7.16 22.29 19.34
CA ALA A 579 5.97 22.92 18.76
C ALA A 579 6.32 23.85 17.57
N SER A 580 7.45 24.55 17.64
CA SER A 580 7.93 25.43 16.57
C SER A 580 8.19 24.69 15.25
N TYR A 581 8.60 23.43 15.30
CA TYR A 581 8.77 22.60 14.10
C TYR A 581 7.41 22.29 13.48
N SER A 582 6.45 21.85 14.28
CA SER A 582 5.07 21.55 13.86
C SER A 582 4.33 22.78 13.34
N ASN A 583 4.58 23.97 13.89
CA ASN A 583 3.98 25.23 13.41
C ASN A 583 4.33 25.54 11.95
N LYS A 584 5.48 25.10 11.42
CA LYS A 584 5.87 25.29 10.00
C LYS A 584 4.94 24.56 9.02
N TYR A 585 4.23 23.54 9.50
CA TYR A 585 3.37 22.69 8.68
C TYR A 585 1.88 23.08 8.75
N ILE A 586 1.54 24.11 9.54
CA ILE A 586 0.18 24.64 9.62
C ILE A 586 0.00 25.68 8.51
N ARG A 587 -1.01 25.50 7.66
CA ARG A 587 -1.33 26.46 6.59
C ARG A 587 -2.19 27.59 7.15
N SER A 588 -1.65 28.81 7.18
CA SER A 588 -2.45 30.00 7.49
C SER A 588 -3.34 30.35 6.31
N GLN A 589 -4.63 30.02 6.39
CA GLN A 589 -5.66 30.57 5.52
C GLN A 589 -6.28 31.76 6.23
N SER A 590 -5.74 32.96 6.04
CA SER A 590 -6.42 34.25 6.31
C SER A 590 -6.97 34.52 7.73
N SER A 591 -6.87 33.59 8.68
CA SER A 591 -7.16 33.78 10.10
C SER A 591 -5.85 33.81 10.90
N SER A 592 -5.78 34.68 11.90
CA SER A 592 -4.67 34.77 12.86
C SER A 592 -4.54 33.52 13.75
N ASN A 593 -5.52 32.61 13.72
CA ASN A 593 -5.64 31.50 14.66
C ASN A 593 -5.22 30.18 14.01
N LYS A 594 -4.26 29.50 14.63
CA LYS A 594 -3.67 28.23 14.24
C LYS A 594 -4.08 27.14 15.21
N ILE A 595 -4.10 25.90 14.72
CA ILE A 595 -4.39 24.72 15.54
C ILE A 595 -3.27 23.69 15.42
N MET A 596 -2.92 23.09 16.56
CA MET A 596 -1.93 22.01 16.65
C MET A 596 -2.42 20.95 17.63
N PHE A 597 -2.10 19.68 17.34
CA PHE A 597 -2.31 18.59 18.28
C PHE A 597 -1.11 18.43 19.21
N VAL A 598 -1.40 18.11 20.47
CA VAL A 598 -0.47 17.38 21.35
C VAL A 598 -0.95 15.93 21.38
N VAL A 599 -0.04 15.03 21.05
CA VAL A 599 -0.32 13.63 20.76
C VAL A 599 0.51 12.79 21.71
N LEU A 600 -0.15 11.87 22.40
CA LEU A 600 0.53 10.88 23.23
C LEU A 600 0.96 9.72 22.32
N VAL A 601 2.26 9.46 22.27
CA VAL A 601 2.84 8.48 21.34
C VAL A 601 3.65 7.42 22.11
N LEU A 602 3.36 6.15 21.85
CA LEU A 602 4.16 5.00 22.31
C LEU A 602 5.42 4.88 21.44
N VAL A 603 6.47 5.65 21.77
CA VAL A 603 7.70 5.66 20.97
C VAL A 603 8.55 4.42 21.19
N GLY A 604 8.44 3.79 22.36
CA GLY A 604 9.14 2.54 22.69
C GLY A 604 10.65 2.64 22.47
N GLU A 605 11.27 1.55 22.03
CA GLU A 605 12.67 1.58 21.61
C GLU A 605 12.77 2.08 20.16
N PHE A 606 13.60 3.08 19.92
CA PHE A 606 13.73 3.73 18.62
C PHE A 606 15.15 3.67 18.06
N THR A 607 15.26 3.86 16.75
CA THR A 607 16.54 3.96 16.05
C THR A 607 16.49 4.99 14.93
N LYS A 608 17.64 5.34 14.34
CA LYS A 608 17.71 6.30 13.24
C LYS A 608 16.88 5.85 12.03
N GLY A 609 16.02 6.73 11.54
CA GLY A 609 15.12 6.47 10.42
C GLY A 609 15.78 6.59 9.05
N CYS A 610 15.12 6.02 8.05
CA CYS A 610 15.49 6.07 6.63
C CYS A 610 14.24 6.17 5.77
N HIS A 611 14.30 6.90 4.66
CA HIS A 611 13.16 7.14 3.78
C HIS A 611 12.52 5.86 3.21
N ALA A 612 13.32 4.81 3.03
CA ALA A 612 12.84 3.53 2.51
C ALA A 612 12.02 2.73 3.54
N TYR A 613 12.09 3.06 4.83
CA TYR A 613 11.44 2.27 5.88
C TYR A 613 9.91 2.42 5.82
N ARG A 614 9.23 1.28 5.69
CA ARG A 614 7.75 1.17 5.83
C ARG A 614 7.32 0.55 7.16
N ARG A 615 8.29 0.09 7.95
CA ARG A 615 8.18 -0.40 9.32
C ARG A 615 9.53 -0.16 10.01
N PRO A 616 9.62 -0.14 11.34
CA PRO A 616 10.90 -0.01 12.01
C PRO A 616 11.85 -1.15 11.63
N PRO A 617 13.16 -0.90 11.54
CA PRO A 617 14.15 -1.92 11.22
C PRO A 617 14.31 -2.92 12.38
N GLN A 618 14.98 -4.03 12.11
CA GLN A 618 15.28 -5.07 13.10
C GLN A 618 16.45 -4.65 14.01
N LYS A 619 16.40 -5.04 15.29
CA LYS A 619 17.51 -4.86 16.23
C LYS A 619 18.67 -5.76 15.85
N SER A 620 19.91 -5.25 15.93
CA SER A 620 21.13 -5.97 15.53
C SER A 620 21.34 -7.30 16.26
N THR A 621 20.80 -7.45 17.47
CA THR A 621 21.01 -8.61 18.34
C THR A 621 19.82 -9.56 18.44
N SER A 622 18.70 -9.31 17.74
CA SER A 622 17.51 -10.16 17.86
C SER A 622 16.64 -10.12 16.61
N LYS A 623 15.69 -11.05 16.47
CA LYS A 623 14.63 -11.01 15.43
C LYS A 623 13.54 -9.96 15.72
N VAL A 624 13.71 -9.12 16.74
CA VAL A 624 12.72 -8.15 17.21
C VAL A 624 12.93 -6.81 16.50
N LEU A 625 11.86 -6.19 16.02
CA LEU A 625 11.88 -4.85 15.45
C LEU A 625 11.96 -3.78 16.54
N TYR A 626 12.58 -2.65 16.21
CA TYR A 626 12.35 -1.39 16.93
C TYR A 626 10.85 -1.00 16.88
N ASP A 627 10.44 -0.04 17.70
CA ASP A 627 9.05 0.38 17.82
C ASP A 627 8.79 1.71 17.10
N SER A 628 9.81 2.55 16.90
CA SER A 628 9.73 3.78 16.11
C SER A 628 11.06 4.19 15.47
N CYS A 629 11.03 5.19 14.59
CA CYS A 629 12.21 5.77 13.95
C CYS A 629 12.38 7.25 14.31
N VAL A 630 13.63 7.72 14.39
CA VAL A 630 13.96 9.11 14.76
C VAL A 630 14.95 9.75 13.81
N ASP A 631 15.06 11.07 13.85
CA ASP A 631 16.10 11.83 13.14
C ASP A 631 17.51 11.64 13.76
N SER A 632 17.58 11.56 15.09
CA SER A 632 18.81 11.37 15.86
C SER A 632 18.55 10.51 17.10
N GLU A 633 19.37 9.48 17.34
CA GLU A 633 19.20 8.58 18.49
C GLU A 633 19.59 9.25 19.82
N ASN A 634 20.56 10.16 19.80
CA ASN A 634 21.06 10.82 21.02
C ASN A 634 20.13 11.93 21.51
N ASN A 635 19.51 12.67 20.59
CA ASN A 635 18.62 13.79 20.91
C ASN A 635 17.52 13.91 19.85
N PRO A 636 16.53 13.01 19.87
CA PRO A 636 15.50 12.96 18.84
C PRO A 636 14.61 14.20 18.90
N SER A 637 14.46 14.85 17.75
CA SER A 637 13.53 15.98 17.56
C SER A 637 12.28 15.58 16.75
N ILE A 638 12.37 14.48 16.01
CA ILE A 638 11.29 13.92 15.18
C ILE A 638 11.15 12.44 15.50
N PHE A 639 9.91 11.99 15.68
CA PHE A 639 9.53 10.59 15.83
C PHE A 639 8.61 10.18 14.69
N VAL A 640 8.86 9.00 14.13
CA VAL A 640 8.06 8.36 13.10
C VAL A 640 7.56 7.02 13.62
N VAL A 641 6.24 6.91 13.73
CA VAL A 641 5.55 5.68 14.12
C VAL A 641 4.74 5.14 12.96
N PHE A 642 4.68 3.81 12.84
CA PHE A 642 4.12 3.14 11.67
C PHE A 642 2.73 2.54 11.95
N GLU A 643 2.44 2.24 13.23
CA GLU A 643 1.17 1.70 13.66
C GLU A 643 0.29 2.78 14.30
N LYS A 644 -0.95 2.90 13.81
CA LYS A 644 -1.92 3.89 14.32
C LYS A 644 -2.28 3.67 15.80
N GLN A 645 -2.15 2.44 16.28
CA GLN A 645 -2.46 2.05 17.66
C GLN A 645 -1.42 2.59 18.66
N GLN A 646 -0.25 3.03 18.20
CA GLN A 646 0.77 3.69 19.04
C GLN A 646 0.43 5.15 19.33
N ILE A 647 -0.69 5.67 18.82
CA ILE A 647 -0.98 7.10 18.77
C ILE A 647 -2.32 7.37 19.47
N TYR A 648 -2.34 8.35 20.37
CA TYR A 648 -3.57 8.90 20.92
C TYR A 648 -3.58 10.43 20.78
N PRO A 649 -4.49 11.03 19.99
CA PRO A 649 -4.66 12.47 19.96
C PRO A 649 -5.21 12.91 21.31
N GLU A 650 -4.39 13.58 22.12
CA GLU A 650 -4.72 13.84 23.54
C GLU A 650 -5.26 15.26 23.74
N TYR A 651 -4.66 16.25 23.07
CA TYR A 651 -5.07 17.65 23.19
C TYR A 651 -5.04 18.40 21.86
N LEU A 652 -5.88 19.42 21.77
CA LEU A 652 -5.93 20.40 20.70
C LEU A 652 -5.58 21.78 21.27
N ILE A 653 -4.55 22.43 20.72
CA ILE A 653 -4.12 23.79 21.10
C ILE A 653 -4.50 24.77 19.99
N GLU A 654 -5.28 25.79 20.35
CA GLU A 654 -5.60 26.94 19.50
C GLU A 654 -4.74 28.14 19.92
N TYR A 655 -4.02 28.77 18.99
CA TYR A 655 -3.08 29.84 19.29
C TYR A 655 -2.84 30.79 18.10
N SER A 656 -2.20 31.94 18.35
CA SER A 656 -1.76 32.91 17.32
C SER A 656 -0.27 33.20 17.38
#